data_AF-A0A1G1JEC8-F1
#
_entry.id   AF-A0A1G1JEC8-F1
#
_cell.length_a   1.000
_cell.length_b   1.000
_cell.length_c   1.000
_cell.angle_alpha   90.00
_cell.angle_beta   90.00
_cell.angle_gamma   90.00
#
_symmetry.space_group_name_H-M   'P 1'
#
loop_
_entity.id
_entity.type
_entity.pdbx_description
1 polymer ?
#
loop_
_entity_poly.entity_id
_entity_poly.type
_entity_poly.pdbx_seq_one_letter_code
_entity_poly.pdbx_strand_id
1 'polypeptide(L)'
;MLLGNKKNQKKDQNWCIILSPITSEIDKKQVAQSISQVFSLTAEESTDLVNSTPIILLDNLTREVAGQVKEYFRPCGAEMVLTNDTFLKRKCYRTVWPTPPNLSFLHDWKPKTPPQKPQEEQVLQPEEALNELRSLAEMSKQGKEAEQEPLAAVGQSAGRNGKETAEEEMLSRQIDRDEEELARELQKWKHESVLLRDQVNRLQSETTQLRKRLHLETSQVRSDREEIVRDQQGKLQETRALLINMEEKYEVLKEEYQQARAILESKVVSTEKEVNQKRDFWQGRIQELEQTLNSWKQERDQLEEMIRTKENELGSSHDALKKTKDMLKQAEHLTQDELAKWQNKTQDLAETTESLRKENHSLTEILQDKETQLRQLHEECNQLRRLLQDRMEQESKENQKSNSSVQQLKQENEELKVAFDQVRKVFEDSKQRNETMEMLLTQKVKDYEQSELNWRKALEEQEAKSRSLQQQFEVLYRQLDELKSQNQQYQDVQENAASRQKDLEKNQYRLLQELDSRTRLVQEWETRGKMWETKASELHAAYQKQQTILDETFKMLDVREKDLTEMRRKIQALQERLEGSTGLAQREFLVRHLTDKEKNLKQLVGRQEKIESEIRDREAEMRGILSEQEGVEKEIIECKQVLRRLPEHDKPLNPQLTPDKLKR
;
A
#
# COMPACT_ATOMS: atom_id res chain seq x y z
N MET A 1 -45.64 20.33 -2.41
CA MET A 1 -44.21 20.53 -2.08
C MET A 1 -43.40 20.05 -3.28
N LEU A 2 -42.81 20.98 -4.04
CA LEU A 2 -42.04 20.70 -5.26
C LEU A 2 -40.62 20.26 -4.88
N LEU A 3 -40.35 18.96 -4.93
CA LEU A 3 -38.99 18.41 -4.83
C LEU A 3 -38.46 18.19 -6.24
N GLY A 4 -37.75 19.20 -6.75
CA GLY A 4 -37.04 19.12 -8.02
C GLY A 4 -35.83 18.18 -7.94
N ASN A 5 -35.71 17.31 -8.93
CA ASN A 5 -34.58 16.41 -9.17
C ASN A 5 -33.26 17.22 -9.24
N LYS A 6 -32.44 17.15 -8.19
CA LYS A 6 -31.07 17.65 -8.22
C LYS A 6 -30.21 16.66 -9.00
N LYS A 7 -29.82 17.04 -10.22
CA LYS A 7 -28.72 16.40 -10.96
C LYS A 7 -27.49 16.34 -10.04
N ASN A 8 -26.86 15.17 -9.95
CA ASN A 8 -25.59 14.96 -9.27
C ASN A 8 -24.50 15.81 -9.92
N GLN A 9 -24.35 17.07 -9.47
CA GLN A 9 -23.15 17.85 -9.74
C GLN A 9 -21.96 17.15 -9.07
N LYS A 10 -20.92 16.90 -9.86
CA LYS A 10 -19.65 16.27 -9.45
C LYS A 10 -19.19 16.86 -8.11
N LYS A 11 -19.06 16.02 -7.08
CA LYS A 11 -18.72 16.44 -5.71
C LYS A 11 -17.41 17.24 -5.58
N ASP A 12 -16.55 17.17 -6.60
CA ASP A 12 -15.25 17.85 -6.60
C ASP A 12 -15.27 19.32 -7.07
N GLN A 13 -16.40 19.82 -7.59
CA GLN A 13 -16.51 21.18 -8.18
C GLN A 13 -17.29 22.20 -7.33
N ASN A 14 -17.53 21.94 -6.04
CA ASN A 14 -18.44 22.75 -5.21
C ASN A 14 -17.74 23.52 -4.06
N TRP A 15 -16.46 23.86 -4.20
CA TRP A 15 -15.78 24.70 -3.21
C TRP A 15 -16.17 26.17 -3.40
N CYS A 16 -16.35 26.89 -2.30
CA CYS A 16 -16.55 28.34 -2.32
C CYS A 16 -15.53 29.04 -1.42
N ILE A 17 -15.31 30.32 -1.71
CA ILE A 17 -14.46 31.20 -0.91
C ILE A 17 -15.35 32.21 -0.20
N ILE A 18 -15.28 32.22 1.13
CA ILE A 18 -15.99 33.17 1.97
C ILE A 18 -15.00 34.24 2.43
N LEU A 19 -15.34 35.51 2.20
CA LEU A 19 -14.61 36.64 2.76
C LEU A 19 -15.13 36.91 4.17
N SER A 20 -14.27 36.77 5.17
CA SER A 20 -14.62 36.99 6.58
C SER A 20 -14.66 38.49 6.91
N PRO A 21 -15.36 38.89 8.00
CA PRO A 21 -15.36 40.27 8.46
C PRO A 21 -13.95 40.78 8.78
N ILE A 22 -13.54 41.86 8.12
CA ILE A 22 -12.24 42.51 8.33
C ILE A 22 -12.43 43.64 9.33
N THR A 23 -11.67 43.62 10.43
CA THR A 23 -11.78 44.64 11.49
C THR A 23 -10.98 45.91 11.20
N SER A 24 -9.88 45.79 10.46
CA SER A 24 -8.97 46.88 10.12
C SER A 24 -9.46 47.67 8.91
N GLU A 25 -9.71 48.97 9.07
CA GLU A 25 -10.09 49.88 7.97
C GLU A 25 -9.02 49.99 6.88
N ILE A 26 -7.74 49.80 7.23
CA ILE A 26 -6.64 49.81 6.28
C ILE A 26 -6.73 48.58 5.38
N ASP A 27 -6.95 47.41 5.99
CA ASP A 27 -7.05 46.15 5.26
C ASP A 27 -8.35 46.11 4.44
N LYS A 28 -9.46 46.68 4.94
CA LYS A 28 -10.69 46.84 4.16
C LYS A 28 -10.45 47.61 2.86
N LYS A 29 -9.71 48.73 2.92
CA LYS A 29 -9.38 49.53 1.73
C LYS A 29 -8.47 48.77 0.77
N GLN A 30 -7.47 48.05 1.28
CA GLN A 30 -6.57 47.24 0.44
C GLN A 30 -7.33 46.10 -0.26
N VAL A 31 -8.17 45.37 0.48
CA VAL A 31 -8.98 44.28 -0.07
C VAL A 31 -10.01 44.81 -1.07
N ALA A 32 -10.68 45.92 -0.78
CA ALA A 32 -11.60 46.56 -1.73
C ALA A 32 -10.88 46.99 -3.02
N GLN A 33 -9.67 47.55 -2.90
CA GLN A 33 -8.86 47.93 -4.05
C GLN A 33 -8.44 46.71 -4.88
N SER A 34 -8.01 45.62 -4.23
CA SER A 34 -7.67 44.38 -4.92
C SER A 34 -8.88 43.73 -5.60
N ILE A 35 -10.06 43.75 -4.97
CA ILE A 35 -11.31 43.25 -5.57
C ILE A 35 -11.69 44.10 -6.79
N SER A 36 -11.61 45.44 -6.68
CA SER A 36 -11.89 46.36 -7.79
C SER A 36 -10.96 46.11 -8.98
N GLN A 37 -9.66 45.92 -8.73
CA GLN A 37 -8.67 45.64 -9.77
C GLN A 37 -8.90 44.29 -10.46
N VAL A 38 -9.18 43.24 -9.69
CA VAL A 38 -9.29 41.87 -10.23
C VAL A 38 -10.61 41.64 -10.95
N PHE A 39 -11.73 42.11 -10.39
CA PHE A 39 -13.07 41.83 -10.90
C PHE A 39 -13.67 42.98 -11.71
N SER A 40 -12.89 44.04 -11.98
CA SER A 40 -13.33 45.24 -12.73
C SER A 40 -14.59 45.90 -12.14
N LEU A 41 -14.74 45.83 -10.82
CA LEU A 41 -15.82 46.51 -10.09
C LEU A 41 -15.44 47.96 -9.79
N THR A 42 -16.43 48.82 -9.64
CA THR A 42 -16.17 50.18 -9.16
C THR A 42 -15.63 50.14 -7.73
N ALA A 43 -14.86 51.17 -7.35
CA ALA A 43 -14.29 51.27 -6.01
C ALA A 43 -15.38 51.32 -4.93
N GLU A 44 -16.53 51.95 -5.23
CA GLU A 44 -17.68 52.04 -4.34
C GLU A 44 -18.33 50.67 -4.11
N GLU A 45 -18.61 49.92 -5.18
CA GLU A 45 -19.17 48.56 -5.09
C GLU A 45 -18.22 47.61 -4.33
N SER A 46 -16.92 47.72 -4.57
CA SER A 46 -15.93 46.89 -3.90
C SER A 46 -15.85 47.20 -2.40
N THR A 47 -16.00 48.48 -2.03
CA THR A 47 -16.05 48.90 -0.62
C THR A 47 -17.33 48.41 0.06
N ASP A 48 -18.47 48.50 -0.63
CA ASP A 48 -19.76 47.98 -0.14
C ASP A 48 -19.73 46.45 0.08
N LEU A 49 -19.08 45.71 -0.83
CA LEU A 49 -18.88 44.27 -0.70
C LEU A 49 -18.06 43.89 0.54
N VAL A 50 -16.96 44.59 0.79
CA VAL A 50 -16.11 44.33 1.96
C VAL A 50 -16.85 44.68 3.26
N ASN A 51 -17.64 45.76 3.26
CA ASN A 51 -18.45 46.16 4.42
C ASN A 51 -19.62 45.20 4.71
N SER A 52 -20.11 44.49 3.70
CA SER A 52 -21.21 43.53 3.82
C SER A 52 -20.78 42.11 4.23
N THR A 53 -19.53 41.91 4.65
CA THR A 53 -18.99 40.60 5.06
C THR A 53 -19.66 40.06 6.34
N PRO A 54 -19.93 38.74 6.45
CA PRO A 54 -19.43 37.65 5.60
C PRO A 54 -20.22 37.43 4.31
N ILE A 55 -19.52 37.33 3.19
CA ILE A 55 -20.08 37.08 1.84
C ILE A 55 -19.34 35.93 1.14
N ILE A 56 -20.04 35.19 0.28
CA ILE A 56 -19.41 34.23 -0.62
C ILE A 56 -18.89 35.03 -1.82
N LEU A 57 -17.57 35.16 -1.92
CA LEU A 57 -16.96 35.89 -3.02
C LEU A 57 -17.13 35.08 -4.31
N LEU A 58 -16.63 33.85 -4.35
CA LEU A 58 -16.72 32.95 -5.51
C LEU A 58 -17.33 31.61 -5.10
N ASP A 59 -18.28 31.12 -5.89
CA ASP A 59 -18.91 29.80 -5.69
C ASP A 59 -18.58 28.85 -6.87
N ASN A 60 -18.78 27.55 -6.65
CA ASN A 60 -18.57 26.48 -7.64
C ASN A 60 -17.14 26.43 -8.23
N LEU A 61 -16.13 26.57 -7.38
CA LEU A 61 -14.72 26.42 -7.74
C LEU A 61 -14.22 24.99 -7.46
N THR A 62 -13.14 24.62 -8.15
CA THR A 62 -12.30 23.48 -7.75
C THR A 62 -11.45 23.86 -6.54
N ARG A 63 -11.07 22.87 -5.71
CA ARG A 63 -10.29 23.10 -4.48
C ARG A 63 -8.96 23.83 -4.76
N GLU A 64 -8.30 23.49 -5.86
CA GLU A 64 -7.00 24.05 -6.25
C GLU A 64 -7.11 25.53 -6.60
N VAL A 65 -8.06 25.88 -7.48
CA VAL A 65 -8.32 27.27 -7.88
C VAL A 65 -8.76 28.09 -6.67
N ALA A 66 -9.63 27.52 -5.82
CA ALA A 66 -10.06 28.20 -4.60
C ALA A 66 -8.87 28.48 -3.65
N GLY A 67 -7.95 27.52 -3.53
CA GLY A 67 -6.68 27.68 -2.82
C GLY A 67 -5.82 28.81 -3.38
N GLN A 68 -5.66 28.89 -4.70
CA GLN A 68 -4.88 29.95 -5.35
C GLN A 68 -5.47 31.34 -5.11
N VAL A 69 -6.80 31.48 -5.20
CA VAL A 69 -7.47 32.76 -4.90
C VAL A 69 -7.30 33.13 -3.42
N LYS A 70 -7.40 32.18 -2.49
CA LYS A 70 -7.14 32.43 -1.06
C LYS A 70 -5.70 32.94 -0.84
N GLU A 71 -4.71 32.33 -1.48
CA GLU A 71 -3.31 32.76 -1.35
C GLU A 71 -3.07 34.13 -2.01
N TYR A 72 -3.77 34.45 -3.10
CA TYR A 72 -3.68 35.76 -3.77
C TYR A 72 -4.12 36.91 -2.85
N PHE A 73 -5.23 36.75 -2.12
CA PHE A 73 -5.75 37.80 -1.24
C PHE A 73 -5.11 37.83 0.16
N ARG A 74 -4.36 36.80 0.55
CA ARG A 74 -3.69 36.73 1.87
C ARG A 74 -2.73 37.90 2.15
N PRO A 75 -1.87 38.34 1.22
CA PRO A 75 -1.00 39.50 1.42
C PRO A 75 -1.75 40.83 1.64
N CYS A 76 -3.01 40.90 1.22
CA CYS A 76 -3.86 42.08 1.37
C CYS A 76 -4.57 42.14 2.74
N GLY A 77 -4.25 41.22 3.66
CA GLY A 77 -4.89 41.14 4.97
C GLY A 77 -6.28 40.50 4.95
N ALA A 78 -6.73 39.92 3.83
CA ALA A 78 -8.04 39.28 3.75
C ALA A 78 -8.04 37.89 4.41
N GLU A 79 -8.84 37.71 5.44
CA GLU A 79 -9.11 36.37 5.99
C GLU A 79 -10.17 35.65 5.15
N MET A 80 -9.71 34.78 4.26
CA MET A 80 -10.57 33.97 3.40
C MET A 80 -10.73 32.53 3.92
N VAL A 81 -11.98 32.09 4.03
CA VAL A 81 -12.35 30.73 4.44
C VAL A 81 -12.73 29.92 3.21
N LEU A 82 -12.04 28.79 3.02
CA LEU A 82 -12.33 27.79 2.00
C LEU A 82 -13.30 26.77 2.58
N THR A 83 -14.48 26.63 1.98
CA THR A 83 -15.46 25.65 2.46
C THR A 83 -16.27 25.05 1.32
N ASN A 84 -16.66 23.79 1.51
CA ASN A 84 -17.69 23.12 0.71
C ASN A 84 -18.98 22.89 1.52
N ASP A 85 -19.02 23.36 2.77
CA ASP A 85 -20.15 23.17 3.67
C ASP A 85 -21.31 24.12 3.33
N THR A 86 -22.43 23.51 2.95
CA THR A 86 -23.68 24.23 2.67
C THR A 86 -24.22 25.04 3.85
N PHE A 87 -23.92 24.66 5.09
CA PHE A 87 -24.34 25.43 6.27
C PHE A 87 -23.58 26.74 6.39
N LEU A 88 -22.27 26.73 6.16
CA LEU A 88 -21.46 27.96 6.13
C LEU A 88 -21.88 28.87 4.97
N LYS A 89 -22.21 28.30 3.80
CA LYS A 89 -22.76 29.07 2.67
C LYS A 89 -24.06 29.80 3.05
N ARG A 90 -24.97 29.15 3.78
CA ARG A 90 -26.24 29.75 4.24
C ARG A 90 -26.09 30.84 5.29
N LYS A 91 -24.95 30.91 5.99
CA LYS A 91 -24.65 31.97 6.98
C LYS A 91 -24.10 33.25 6.33
N CYS A 92 -23.72 33.19 5.05
CA CYS A 92 -23.22 34.36 4.33
C CYS A 92 -24.38 35.22 3.84
N TYR A 93 -24.19 36.54 3.81
CA TYR A 93 -25.23 37.49 3.43
C TYR A 93 -25.70 37.31 1.97
N ARG A 94 -24.75 37.14 1.04
CA ARG A 94 -25.01 36.87 -0.38
C ARG A 94 -23.85 36.16 -1.07
N THR A 95 -24.11 35.60 -2.24
CA THR A 95 -23.10 35.14 -3.19
C THR A 95 -22.88 36.21 -4.25
N VAL A 96 -21.65 36.71 -4.38
CA VAL A 96 -21.33 37.78 -5.33
C VAL A 96 -21.24 37.22 -6.75
N TRP A 97 -20.50 36.12 -6.93
CA TRP A 97 -20.40 35.41 -8.21
C TRP A 97 -20.79 33.93 -8.05
N PRO A 98 -22.07 33.58 -8.31
CA PRO A 98 -22.54 32.18 -8.33
C PRO A 98 -21.86 31.34 -9.41
N THR A 99 -21.50 31.98 -10.53
CA THR A 99 -20.66 31.43 -11.59
C THR A 99 -19.35 32.22 -11.58
N PRO A 100 -18.19 31.56 -11.45
CA PRO A 100 -16.92 32.26 -11.31
C PRO A 100 -16.62 33.12 -12.54
N PRO A 101 -16.18 34.38 -12.37
CA PRO A 101 -15.75 35.24 -13.46
C PRO A 101 -14.41 34.74 -14.03
N ASN A 102 -13.89 35.40 -15.07
CA ASN A 102 -12.59 35.02 -15.65
C ASN A 102 -11.46 35.18 -14.60
N LEU A 103 -10.82 34.06 -14.24
CA LEU A 103 -9.74 34.02 -13.24
C LEU A 103 -8.34 34.06 -13.87
N SER A 104 -8.20 34.65 -15.06
CA SER A 104 -6.93 34.72 -15.79
C SER A 104 -5.79 35.37 -15.00
N PHE A 105 -6.11 36.28 -14.06
CA PHE A 105 -5.14 36.93 -13.19
C PHE A 105 -4.34 35.93 -12.31
N LEU A 106 -4.85 34.72 -12.07
CA LEU A 106 -4.14 33.67 -11.33
C LEU A 106 -2.97 33.08 -12.12
N HIS A 107 -3.01 33.12 -13.46
CA HIS A 107 -1.93 32.61 -14.30
C HIS A 107 -0.67 33.49 -14.25
N ASP A 108 -0.86 34.80 -14.11
CA ASP A 108 0.23 35.77 -14.01
C ASP A 108 0.78 35.89 -12.58
N TRP A 109 0.05 35.36 -11.60
CA TRP A 109 0.42 35.42 -10.20
C TRP A 109 1.34 34.26 -9.82
N LYS A 110 2.62 34.56 -9.54
CA LYS A 110 3.57 33.60 -8.96
C LYS A 110 3.62 33.78 -7.44
N PRO A 111 3.38 32.74 -6.63
CA PRO A 111 3.44 32.84 -5.18
C PRO A 111 4.84 33.27 -4.76
N LYS A 112 4.94 34.44 -4.12
CA LYS A 112 6.20 34.94 -3.57
C LYS A 112 6.53 34.09 -2.36
N THR A 113 7.46 33.16 -2.51
CA THR A 113 7.88 32.22 -1.45
C THR A 113 8.24 33.01 -0.18
N PRO A 114 7.62 32.73 0.98
CA PRO A 114 7.94 33.45 2.20
C PRO A 114 9.39 33.12 2.63
N PRO A 115 10.15 34.09 3.16
CA PRO A 115 11.50 33.83 3.66
C PRO A 115 11.44 32.85 4.83
N GLN A 116 12.06 31.68 4.66
CA GLN A 116 12.22 30.70 5.74
C GLN A 116 13.10 31.30 6.85
N LYS A 117 12.64 31.12 8.09
CA LYS A 117 13.37 31.43 9.33
C LYS A 117 14.70 30.65 9.44
N PRO A 118 15.67 31.13 10.25
CA PRO A 118 17.04 30.59 10.30
C PRO A 118 17.07 29.13 10.74
N GLN A 119 17.85 28.32 10.02
CA GLN A 119 18.04 26.90 10.28
C GLN A 119 18.82 26.64 11.58
N GLU A 120 18.32 25.69 12.36
CA GLU A 120 19.05 24.94 13.37
C GLU A 120 20.22 24.15 12.74
N GLU A 121 21.26 23.98 13.55
CA GLU A 121 22.54 23.32 13.29
C GLU A 121 22.44 22.05 12.43
N GLN A 122 23.07 22.10 11.25
CA GLN A 122 23.47 20.90 10.54
C GLN A 122 24.76 20.35 11.14
N VAL A 123 24.65 19.11 11.60
CA VAL A 123 25.74 18.17 11.88
C VAL A 123 26.67 18.09 10.66
N LEU A 124 27.89 18.60 10.81
CA LEU A 124 29.00 18.41 9.88
C LEU A 124 29.52 16.97 9.97
N GLN A 125 29.76 16.35 8.81
CA GLN A 125 30.28 14.99 8.69
C GLN A 125 31.74 14.91 9.20
N PRO A 126 32.16 13.84 9.93
CA PRO A 126 33.46 13.77 10.60
C PRO A 126 34.68 13.47 9.72
N GLU A 127 34.53 13.40 8.39
CA GLU A 127 35.65 12.99 7.50
C GLU A 127 36.42 14.16 6.86
N GLU A 128 35.89 15.38 6.86
CA GLU A 128 36.61 16.54 6.28
C GLU A 128 37.55 17.25 7.27
N ALA A 129 37.31 17.15 8.58
CA ALA A 129 38.17 17.74 9.61
C ALA A 129 39.51 16.99 9.81
N LEU A 130 39.61 15.73 9.38
CA LEU A 130 40.83 14.92 9.47
C LEU A 130 41.83 15.21 8.33
N ASN A 131 41.37 15.78 7.21
CA ASN A 131 42.26 16.20 6.11
C ASN A 131 42.84 17.61 6.32
N GLU A 132 42.17 18.50 7.06
CA GLU A 132 42.74 19.83 7.41
C GLU A 132 43.79 19.78 8.53
N LEU A 133 43.74 18.79 9.43
CA LEU A 133 44.80 18.61 10.44
C LEU A 133 46.05 17.92 9.87
N ARG A 134 45.95 17.23 8.74
CA ARG A 134 47.09 16.59 8.07
C ARG A 134 47.86 17.59 7.18
N SER A 135 47.21 18.64 6.67
CA SER A 135 47.85 19.72 5.90
C SER A 135 48.61 20.75 6.76
N LEU A 136 48.29 20.89 8.05
CA LEU A 136 49.06 21.73 8.98
C LEU A 136 50.33 21.06 9.55
N ALA A 137 50.47 19.74 9.44
CA ALA A 137 51.64 19.00 9.90
C ALA A 137 52.77 18.87 8.86
N GLU A 138 52.51 19.20 7.59
CA GLU A 138 53.48 19.10 6.48
C GLU A 138 54.22 20.41 6.16
N MET A 139 53.93 21.52 6.85
CA MET A 139 54.65 22.80 6.69
C MET A 139 55.85 23.01 7.63
N SER A 140 56.27 22.00 8.41
CA SER A 140 57.35 22.15 9.41
C SER A 140 58.63 21.34 9.13
N LYS A 141 58.91 20.95 7.89
CA LYS A 141 60.18 20.29 7.54
C LYS A 141 60.74 20.76 6.19
N GLN A 142 61.49 21.86 6.21
CA GLN A 142 62.75 22.02 5.46
C GLN A 142 63.41 23.37 5.75
N GLY A 143 64.70 23.34 6.07
CA GLY A 143 65.53 24.46 6.54
C GLY A 143 66.31 24.03 7.78
N LYS A 144 67.16 23.00 7.74
CA LYS A 144 68.56 22.99 7.25
C LYS A 144 69.48 24.01 7.95
N GLU A 145 70.45 23.45 8.69
CA GLU A 145 71.83 23.94 8.95
C GLU A 145 71.92 25.19 9.86
N ALA A 146 72.83 25.35 10.81
CA ALA A 146 73.92 24.58 11.41
C ALA A 146 74.34 25.34 12.70
N GLU A 147 75.27 24.77 13.47
CA GLU A 147 76.11 25.45 14.48
C GLU A 147 75.50 25.84 15.85
N GLN A 148 75.89 25.09 16.89
CA GLN A 148 76.13 25.64 18.23
C GLN A 148 77.45 25.07 18.77
N GLU A 149 78.50 25.88 18.67
CA GLU A 149 79.71 25.79 19.48
C GLU A 149 79.44 26.23 20.94
N PRO A 150 80.28 25.81 21.90
CA PRO A 150 80.20 26.23 23.28
C PRO A 150 80.96 27.53 23.56
N LEU A 151 80.33 28.37 24.39
CA LEU A 151 80.89 29.21 25.46
C LEU A 151 82.30 29.84 25.33
N ALA A 152 82.25 31.16 25.55
CA ALA A 152 83.12 31.98 26.39
C ALA A 152 84.27 32.76 25.72
N ALA A 153 84.12 34.09 25.73
CA ALA A 153 85.26 34.98 25.80
C ALA A 153 84.90 36.35 26.45
N VAL A 154 85.70 36.69 27.45
CA VAL A 154 86.18 38.05 27.81
C VAL A 154 85.24 39.01 28.55
N GLY A 155 85.56 39.18 29.84
CA GLY A 155 85.56 40.49 30.51
C GLY A 155 86.93 40.73 31.14
N GLN A 156 87.77 41.52 30.45
CA GLN A 156 88.99 42.15 30.99
C GLN A 156 88.61 43.46 31.67
N SER A 157 89.25 43.81 32.80
CA SER A 157 89.81 45.15 32.99
C SER A 157 90.86 45.19 34.13
N ALA A 158 92.06 45.67 33.79
CA ALA A 158 93.06 46.44 34.57
C ALA A 158 93.53 45.94 35.95
N GLY A 159 94.80 46.02 36.35
CA GLY A 159 95.99 46.62 35.76
C GLY A 159 97.16 46.61 36.75
N ARG A 160 98.37 46.38 36.21
CA ARG A 160 99.67 47.02 36.49
C ARG A 160 100.16 47.35 37.92
N ASN A 161 101.39 46.84 38.17
CA ASN A 161 102.55 47.44 38.85
C ASN A 161 102.59 47.53 40.40
N GLY A 162 103.37 46.62 41.01
CA GLY A 162 104.74 46.93 41.44
C GLY A 162 104.97 47.81 42.68
N LYS A 163 105.62 47.17 43.66
CA LYS A 163 106.65 47.66 44.60
C LYS A 163 106.27 48.16 46.01
N GLU A 164 107.07 47.62 46.93
CA GLU A 164 107.56 48.22 48.19
C GLU A 164 106.66 48.00 49.44
N THR A 165 106.87 46.87 50.11
CA THR A 165 107.67 46.71 51.36
C THR A 165 106.99 47.32 52.60
N ALA A 166 106.56 46.41 53.49
CA ALA A 166 106.05 46.57 54.86
C ALA A 166 104.52 46.53 55.12
N GLU A 167 103.67 46.36 54.10
CA GLU A 167 102.22 46.11 54.24
C GLU A 167 101.80 44.62 54.04
N GLU A 168 102.74 43.76 53.66
CA GLU A 168 102.52 42.36 53.25
C GLU A 168 101.99 41.46 54.40
N GLU A 169 102.30 41.77 55.67
CA GLU A 169 101.79 41.03 56.83
C GLU A 169 100.32 41.33 57.16
N MET A 170 99.78 42.50 56.76
CA MET A 170 98.37 42.84 56.98
C MET A 170 97.49 42.37 55.81
N LEU A 171 98.02 42.41 54.58
CA LEU A 171 97.35 41.85 53.39
C LEU A 171 97.32 40.31 53.41
N SER A 172 98.36 39.64 53.94
CA SER A 172 98.34 38.17 54.10
C SER A 172 97.21 37.72 55.04
N ARG A 173 96.95 38.47 56.13
CA ARG A 173 95.77 38.22 57.01
C ARG A 173 94.42 38.56 56.36
N GLN A 174 94.40 39.36 55.29
CA GLN A 174 93.19 39.67 54.53
C GLN A 174 92.96 38.58 53.48
N ILE A 175 94.00 38.14 52.79
CA ILE A 175 93.97 37.02 51.85
C ILE A 175 93.61 35.72 52.58
N ASP A 176 94.16 35.44 53.77
CA ASP A 176 93.77 34.28 54.56
C ASP A 176 92.28 34.32 54.95
N ARG A 177 91.73 35.52 55.21
CA ARG A 177 90.29 35.70 55.50
C ARG A 177 89.43 35.53 54.25
N ASP A 178 89.85 36.09 53.12
CA ASP A 178 89.17 35.96 51.83
C ASP A 178 89.24 34.52 51.31
N GLU A 179 90.35 33.80 51.55
CA GLU A 179 90.52 32.38 51.25
C GLU A 179 89.63 31.51 52.15
N GLU A 180 89.52 31.84 53.44
CA GLU A 180 88.56 31.18 54.32
C GLU A 180 87.10 31.44 53.90
N GLU A 181 86.75 32.66 53.49
CA GLU A 181 85.42 32.98 52.99
C GLU A 181 85.13 32.26 51.68
N LEU A 182 86.08 32.24 50.74
CA LEU A 182 85.97 31.49 49.50
C LEU A 182 85.84 29.99 49.77
N ALA A 183 86.57 29.45 50.75
CA ALA A 183 86.46 28.05 51.15
C ALA A 183 85.09 27.72 51.76
N ARG A 184 84.53 28.62 52.56
CA ARG A 184 83.16 28.50 53.10
C ARG A 184 82.12 28.58 51.98
N GLU A 185 82.28 29.49 51.04
CA GLU A 185 81.40 29.58 49.87
C GLU A 185 81.50 28.35 48.97
N LEU A 186 82.71 27.84 48.75
CA LEU A 186 82.95 26.63 47.96
C LEU A 186 82.39 25.38 48.66
N GLN A 187 82.39 25.34 50.00
CA GLN A 187 81.66 24.33 50.76
C GLN A 187 80.14 24.48 50.63
N LYS A 188 79.60 25.71 50.69
CA LYS A 188 78.17 25.96 50.45
C LYS A 188 77.75 25.52 49.06
N TRP A 189 78.50 25.88 48.03
CA TRP A 189 78.27 25.46 46.64
C TRP A 189 78.39 23.95 46.46
N LYS A 190 79.32 23.29 47.15
CA LYS A 190 79.40 21.81 47.16
C LYS A 190 78.15 21.20 47.78
N HIS A 191 77.67 21.74 48.90
CA HIS A 191 76.46 21.25 49.55
C HIS A 191 75.21 21.49 48.70
N GLU A 192 75.10 22.67 48.09
CA GLU A 192 74.01 23.02 47.17
C GLU A 192 74.05 22.18 45.90
N SER A 193 75.23 21.89 45.35
CA SER A 193 75.39 20.98 44.20
C SER A 193 74.93 19.56 44.54
N VAL A 194 75.19 19.08 45.76
CA VAL A 194 74.69 17.77 46.22
C VAL A 194 73.17 17.80 46.37
N LEU A 195 72.59 18.84 46.98
CA LEU A 195 71.14 19.00 47.11
C LEU A 195 70.43 19.07 45.76
N LEU A 196 70.96 19.84 44.81
CA LEU A 196 70.42 19.93 43.45
C LEU A 196 70.54 18.60 42.70
N ARG A 197 71.65 17.87 42.90
CA ARG A 197 71.82 16.53 42.31
C ARG A 197 70.81 15.54 42.87
N ASP A 198 70.57 15.57 44.18
CA ASP A 198 69.55 14.75 44.83
C ASP A 198 68.14 15.12 44.36
N GLN A 199 67.86 16.41 44.15
CA GLN A 199 66.59 16.88 43.58
C GLN A 199 66.40 16.41 42.13
N VAL A 200 67.44 16.50 41.29
CA VAL A 200 67.42 15.98 39.92
C VAL A 200 67.19 14.47 39.92
N ASN A 201 67.86 13.72 40.81
CA ASN A 201 67.65 12.28 40.94
C ASN A 201 66.22 11.93 41.36
N ARG A 202 65.62 12.70 42.29
CA ARG A 202 64.21 12.55 42.67
C ARG A 202 63.28 12.81 41.49
N LEU A 203 63.47 13.91 40.77
CA LEU A 203 62.67 14.22 39.57
C LEU A 203 62.85 13.18 38.45
N GLN A 204 64.04 12.62 38.28
CA GLN A 204 64.28 11.51 37.35
C GLN A 204 63.54 10.24 37.80
N SER A 205 63.51 9.95 39.10
CA SER A 205 62.73 8.83 39.63
C SER A 205 61.22 9.03 39.46
N GLU A 206 60.72 10.25 39.66
CA GLU A 206 59.30 10.58 39.47
C GLU A 206 58.90 10.51 37.99
N THR A 207 59.72 11.07 37.09
CA THR A 207 59.46 11.00 35.64
C THR A 207 59.49 9.56 35.11
N THR A 208 60.37 8.70 35.63
CA THR A 208 60.37 7.27 35.26
C THR A 208 59.15 6.53 35.82
N GLN A 209 58.68 6.86 37.02
CA GLN A 209 57.43 6.31 37.57
C GLN A 209 56.20 6.78 36.79
N LEU A 210 56.13 8.06 36.42
CA LEU A 210 55.05 8.60 35.59
C LEU A 210 55.03 7.96 34.20
N ARG A 211 56.20 7.74 33.57
CA ARG A 211 56.30 7.01 32.30
C ARG A 211 55.78 5.58 32.42
N LYS A 212 56.11 4.87 33.51
CA LYS A 212 55.58 3.52 33.75
C LYS A 212 54.06 3.51 33.95
N ARG A 213 53.52 4.49 34.71
CA ARG A 213 52.07 4.64 34.90
C ARG A 213 51.36 4.94 33.58
N LEU A 214 51.88 5.89 32.78
CA LEU A 214 51.33 6.23 31.48
C LEU A 214 51.36 5.03 30.52
N HIS A 215 52.43 4.23 30.54
CA HIS A 215 52.51 3.03 29.70
C HIS A 215 51.48 1.98 30.10
N LEU A 216 51.29 1.75 31.41
CA LEU A 216 50.28 0.83 31.93
C LEU A 216 48.87 1.28 31.54
N GLU A 217 48.56 2.56 31.73
CA GLU A 217 47.27 3.15 31.38
C GLU A 217 47.02 3.08 29.87
N THR A 218 48.04 3.35 29.04
CA THR A 218 47.94 3.21 27.58
C THR A 218 47.72 1.76 27.16
N SER A 219 48.37 0.80 27.82
CA SER A 219 48.16 -0.63 27.57
C SER A 219 46.75 -1.07 27.95
N GLN A 220 46.22 -0.53 29.05
CA GLN A 220 44.87 -0.84 29.52
C GLN A 220 43.80 -0.27 28.57
N VAL A 221 43.94 1.00 28.18
CA VAL A 221 43.05 1.62 27.18
C VAL A 221 43.07 0.87 25.84
N ARG A 222 44.23 0.33 25.43
CA ARG A 222 44.31 -0.53 24.23
C ARG A 222 43.54 -1.84 24.41
N SER A 223 43.71 -2.51 25.54
CA SER A 223 42.98 -3.74 25.87
C SER A 223 41.47 -3.51 25.88
N ASP A 224 41.01 -2.46 26.57
CA ASP A 224 39.58 -2.12 26.66
C ASP A 224 39.01 -1.77 25.28
N ARG A 225 39.79 -1.06 24.45
CA ARG A 225 39.39 -0.74 23.07
C ARG A 225 39.30 -1.99 22.20
N GLU A 226 40.22 -2.94 22.34
CA GLU A 226 40.18 -4.22 21.62
C GLU A 226 38.98 -5.09 22.04
N GLU A 227 38.60 -5.05 23.31
CA GLU A 227 37.40 -5.71 23.83
C GLU A 227 36.13 -5.08 23.25
N ILE A 228 36.02 -3.74 23.25
CA ILE A 228 34.89 -3.03 22.63
C ILE A 228 34.78 -3.36 21.13
N VAL A 229 35.90 -3.42 20.40
CA VAL A 229 35.90 -3.78 18.98
C VAL A 229 35.45 -5.23 18.77
N ARG A 230 35.87 -6.16 19.63
CA ARG A 230 35.40 -7.55 19.60
C ARG A 230 33.90 -7.65 19.87
N ASP A 231 33.38 -6.95 20.86
CA ASP A 231 31.94 -6.91 21.17
C ASP A 231 31.13 -6.29 20.02
N GLN A 232 31.62 -5.22 19.40
CA GLN A 232 30.99 -4.63 18.22
C GLN A 232 31.01 -5.56 17.03
N GLN A 233 32.11 -6.29 16.80
CA GLN A 233 32.18 -7.33 15.76
C GLN A 233 31.20 -8.48 16.03
N GLY A 234 31.05 -8.91 17.29
CA GLY A 234 30.06 -9.92 17.68
C GLY A 234 28.64 -9.47 17.36
N LYS A 235 28.25 -8.26 17.79
CA LYS A 235 26.94 -7.67 17.47
C LYS A 235 26.70 -7.50 15.97
N LEU A 236 27.74 -7.14 15.21
CA LEU A 236 27.66 -7.07 13.74
C LEU A 236 27.48 -8.44 13.09
N GLN A 237 28.07 -9.50 13.64
CA GLN A 237 27.86 -10.86 13.15
C GLN A 237 26.44 -11.36 13.48
N GLU A 238 25.94 -11.09 14.68
CA GLU A 238 24.57 -11.43 15.08
C GLU A 238 23.52 -10.74 14.21
N THR A 239 23.68 -9.43 13.98
CA THR A 239 22.78 -8.67 13.10
C THR A 239 22.82 -9.15 11.66
N ARG A 240 24.00 -9.53 11.13
CA ARG A 240 24.12 -10.17 9.81
C ARG A 240 23.41 -11.53 9.76
N ALA A 241 23.56 -12.36 10.78
CA ALA A 241 22.87 -13.65 10.85
C ALA A 241 21.34 -13.48 10.91
N LEU A 242 20.86 -12.48 11.64
CA LEU A 242 19.43 -12.14 11.69
C LEU A 242 18.92 -11.65 10.33
N LEU A 243 19.68 -10.83 9.61
CA LEU A 243 19.32 -10.38 8.26
C LEU A 243 19.22 -11.56 7.29
N ILE A 244 20.19 -12.47 7.29
CA ILE A 244 20.17 -13.67 6.44
C ILE A 244 18.93 -14.52 6.76
N ASN A 245 18.61 -14.75 8.04
CA ASN A 245 17.41 -15.51 8.44
C ASN A 245 16.10 -14.82 7.99
N MET A 246 16.05 -13.49 8.04
CA MET A 246 14.89 -12.72 7.57
C MET A 246 14.76 -12.75 6.04
N GLU A 247 15.88 -12.73 5.30
CA GLU A 247 15.91 -12.91 3.85
C GLU A 247 15.43 -14.31 3.43
N GLU A 248 15.89 -15.36 4.12
CA GLU A 248 15.41 -16.74 3.89
C GLU A 248 13.89 -16.85 4.12
N LYS A 249 13.37 -16.28 5.22
CA LYS A 249 11.93 -16.24 5.49
C LYS A 249 11.15 -15.48 4.43
N TYR A 250 11.71 -14.39 3.92
CA TYR A 250 11.09 -13.60 2.86
C TYR A 250 11.04 -14.37 1.54
N GLU A 251 12.10 -15.09 1.17
CA GLU A 251 12.09 -15.93 -0.03
C GLU A 251 11.10 -17.10 0.08
N VAL A 252 11.01 -17.77 1.23
CA VAL A 252 9.97 -18.79 1.46
C VAL A 252 8.56 -18.21 1.30
N LEU A 253 8.28 -17.05 1.90
CA LEU A 253 6.97 -16.40 1.79
C LEU A 253 6.66 -15.97 0.35
N LYS A 254 7.68 -15.55 -0.39
CA LYS A 254 7.57 -15.18 -1.81
C LYS A 254 7.28 -16.40 -2.69
N GLU A 255 7.90 -17.54 -2.42
CA GLU A 255 7.60 -18.81 -3.10
C GLU A 255 6.17 -19.28 -2.79
N GLU A 256 5.73 -19.23 -1.52
CA GLU A 256 4.35 -19.56 -1.13
C GLU A 256 3.33 -18.66 -1.84
N TYR A 257 3.60 -17.36 -1.93
CA TYR A 257 2.76 -16.42 -2.67
C TYR A 257 2.70 -16.75 -4.17
N GLN A 258 3.82 -17.10 -4.79
CA GLN A 258 3.86 -17.51 -6.20
C GLN A 258 3.07 -18.80 -6.44
N GLN A 259 3.17 -19.78 -5.54
CA GLN A 259 2.39 -21.01 -5.61
C GLN A 259 0.88 -20.74 -5.45
N ALA A 260 0.49 -19.93 -4.46
CA ALA A 260 -0.91 -19.55 -4.25
C ALA A 260 -1.48 -18.81 -5.48
N ARG A 261 -0.69 -17.91 -6.06
CA ARG A 261 -1.04 -17.20 -7.29
C ARG A 261 -1.23 -18.16 -8.47
N ALA A 262 -0.31 -19.11 -8.69
CA ALA A 262 -0.43 -20.10 -9.76
C ALA A 262 -1.69 -20.98 -9.60
N ILE A 263 -2.06 -21.35 -8.37
CA ILE A 263 -3.29 -22.11 -8.09
C ILE A 263 -4.53 -21.27 -8.42
N LEU A 264 -4.54 -19.98 -8.05
CA LEU A 264 -5.66 -19.09 -8.34
C LEU A 264 -5.79 -18.82 -9.84
N GLU A 265 -4.68 -18.57 -10.53
CA GLU A 265 -4.66 -18.39 -12.00
C GLU A 265 -5.18 -19.65 -12.72
N SER A 266 -4.76 -20.84 -12.29
CA SER A 266 -5.29 -22.11 -12.82
C SER A 266 -6.80 -22.26 -12.60
N LYS A 267 -7.31 -21.90 -11.42
CA LYS A 267 -8.75 -21.90 -11.12
C LYS A 267 -9.51 -20.90 -12.00
N VAL A 268 -8.99 -19.69 -12.18
CA VAL A 268 -9.59 -18.68 -13.05
C VAL A 268 -9.68 -19.19 -14.49
N VAL A 269 -8.58 -19.73 -15.03
CA VAL A 269 -8.57 -20.30 -16.39
C VAL A 269 -9.55 -21.47 -16.53
N SER A 270 -9.68 -22.34 -15.51
CA SER A 270 -10.68 -23.42 -15.51
C SER A 270 -12.11 -22.87 -15.53
N THR A 271 -12.41 -21.86 -14.69
CA THR A 271 -13.73 -21.24 -14.65
C THR A 271 -14.07 -20.48 -15.93
N GLU A 272 -13.09 -19.80 -16.53
CA GLU A 272 -13.26 -19.14 -17.84
C GLU A 272 -13.56 -20.16 -18.94
N LYS A 273 -12.90 -21.32 -18.93
CA LYS A 273 -13.22 -22.41 -19.86
C LYS A 273 -14.65 -22.92 -19.68
N GLU A 274 -15.10 -23.13 -18.43
CA GLU A 274 -16.49 -23.54 -18.16
C GLU A 274 -17.51 -22.49 -18.60
N VAL A 275 -17.23 -21.21 -18.35
CA VAL A 275 -18.09 -20.11 -18.77
C VAL A 275 -18.13 -20.00 -20.29
N ASN A 276 -17.00 -20.14 -20.98
CA ASN A 276 -16.94 -20.14 -22.44
C ASN A 276 -17.69 -21.35 -23.03
N GLN A 277 -17.52 -22.55 -22.48
CA GLN A 277 -18.30 -23.73 -22.91
C GLN A 277 -19.81 -23.51 -22.75
N LYS A 278 -20.24 -22.92 -21.63
CA LYS A 278 -21.66 -22.56 -21.43
C LYS A 278 -22.12 -21.48 -22.41
N ARG A 279 -21.28 -20.48 -22.69
CA ARG A 279 -21.58 -19.43 -23.69
C ARG A 279 -21.75 -20.03 -25.08
N ASP A 280 -20.84 -20.90 -25.50
CA ASP A 280 -20.88 -21.56 -26.80
C ASP A 280 -22.12 -22.45 -26.92
N PHE A 281 -22.47 -23.17 -25.86
CA PHE A 281 -23.72 -23.94 -25.77
C PHE A 281 -24.96 -23.06 -25.95
N TRP A 282 -25.04 -21.94 -25.23
CA TRP A 282 -26.18 -21.02 -25.35
C TRP A 282 -26.24 -20.31 -26.70
N GLN A 283 -25.09 -19.98 -27.30
CA GLN A 283 -25.03 -19.42 -28.65
C GLN A 283 -25.52 -20.44 -29.69
N GLY A 284 -25.12 -21.70 -29.59
CA GLY A 284 -25.66 -22.78 -30.43
C GLY A 284 -27.17 -22.89 -30.29
N ARG A 285 -27.70 -22.83 -29.06
CA ARG A 285 -29.15 -22.88 -28.81
C ARG A 285 -29.89 -21.67 -29.37
N ILE A 286 -29.30 -20.47 -29.31
CA ILE A 286 -29.88 -19.26 -29.91
C ILE A 286 -29.92 -19.42 -31.43
N GLN A 287 -28.85 -19.90 -32.06
CA GLN A 287 -28.82 -20.13 -33.51
C GLN A 287 -29.87 -21.17 -33.95
N GLU A 288 -30.06 -22.25 -33.21
CA GLU A 288 -31.14 -23.22 -33.44
C GLU A 288 -32.52 -22.54 -33.37
N LEU A 289 -32.76 -21.72 -32.34
CA LEU A 289 -34.02 -21.00 -32.18
C LEU A 289 -34.23 -19.97 -33.31
N GLU A 290 -33.19 -19.26 -33.73
CA GLU A 290 -33.25 -18.34 -34.88
C GLU A 290 -33.56 -19.06 -36.19
N GLN A 291 -32.98 -20.24 -36.41
CA GLN A 291 -33.29 -21.08 -37.57
C GLN A 291 -34.76 -21.52 -37.56
N THR A 292 -35.27 -21.99 -36.41
CA THR A 292 -36.69 -22.35 -36.29
C THR A 292 -37.59 -21.13 -36.49
N LEU A 293 -37.26 -19.97 -35.89
CA LEU A 293 -38.02 -18.73 -36.08
C LEU A 293 -38.07 -18.32 -37.55
N ASN A 294 -36.97 -18.48 -38.28
CA ASN A 294 -36.92 -18.18 -39.71
C ASN A 294 -37.75 -19.17 -40.52
N SER A 295 -37.80 -20.46 -40.16
CA SER A 295 -38.70 -21.41 -40.83
C SER A 295 -40.17 -21.03 -40.60
N TRP A 296 -40.54 -20.68 -39.36
CA TRP A 296 -41.89 -20.20 -39.04
C TRP A 296 -42.25 -18.91 -39.78
N LYS A 297 -41.29 -17.98 -39.94
CA LYS A 297 -41.49 -16.78 -40.76
C LYS A 297 -41.73 -17.12 -42.23
N GLN A 298 -40.94 -18.03 -42.80
CA GLN A 298 -41.14 -18.49 -44.18
C GLN A 298 -42.51 -19.17 -44.36
N GLU A 299 -42.92 -20.02 -43.42
CA GLU A 299 -44.26 -20.63 -43.44
C GLU A 299 -45.36 -19.58 -43.35
N ARG A 300 -45.21 -18.59 -42.46
CA ARG A 300 -46.17 -17.47 -42.36
C ARG A 300 -46.24 -16.69 -43.67
N ASP A 301 -45.10 -16.34 -44.27
CA ASP A 301 -45.06 -15.56 -45.51
C ASP A 301 -45.68 -16.36 -46.68
N GLN A 302 -45.47 -17.68 -46.73
CA GLN A 302 -46.14 -18.59 -47.68
C GLN A 302 -47.66 -18.62 -47.46
N LEU A 303 -48.13 -18.68 -46.20
CA LEU A 303 -49.55 -18.63 -45.88
C LEU A 303 -50.17 -17.27 -46.21
N GLU A 304 -49.47 -16.16 -45.97
CA GLU A 304 -49.91 -14.83 -46.36
C GLU A 304 -50.02 -14.70 -47.88
N GLU A 305 -49.10 -15.26 -48.65
CA GLU A 305 -49.16 -15.30 -50.11
C GLU A 305 -50.32 -16.19 -50.61
N MET A 306 -50.56 -17.32 -49.95
CA MET A 306 -51.76 -18.15 -50.21
C MET A 306 -53.07 -17.41 -49.90
N ILE A 307 -53.11 -16.62 -48.82
CA ILE A 307 -54.28 -15.80 -48.49
C ILE A 307 -54.47 -14.73 -49.57
N ARG A 308 -53.43 -13.99 -49.95
CA ARG A 308 -53.50 -12.96 -50.99
C ARG A 308 -53.94 -13.52 -52.34
N THR A 309 -53.43 -14.68 -52.74
CA THR A 309 -53.87 -15.35 -53.98
C THR A 309 -55.34 -15.73 -53.89
N LYS A 310 -55.81 -16.26 -52.75
CA LYS A 310 -57.25 -16.55 -52.54
C LYS A 310 -58.13 -15.31 -52.48
N GLU A 311 -57.65 -14.22 -51.89
CA GLU A 311 -58.33 -12.92 -51.88
C GLU A 311 -58.43 -12.35 -53.31
N ASN A 312 -57.38 -12.46 -54.11
CA ASN A 312 -57.39 -12.05 -55.52
C ASN A 312 -58.33 -12.94 -56.36
N GLU A 313 -58.34 -14.25 -56.14
CA GLU A 313 -59.30 -15.17 -56.77
C GLU A 313 -60.75 -14.80 -56.39
N LEU A 314 -61.02 -14.55 -55.10
CA LEU A 314 -62.31 -14.09 -54.61
C LEU A 314 -62.70 -12.72 -55.17
N GLY A 315 -61.76 -11.78 -55.28
CA GLY A 315 -61.95 -10.47 -55.91
C GLY A 315 -62.31 -10.61 -57.38
N SER A 316 -61.59 -11.46 -58.13
CA SER A 316 -61.91 -11.75 -59.53
C SER A 316 -63.27 -12.41 -59.70
N SER A 317 -63.66 -13.29 -58.76
CA SER A 317 -64.98 -13.93 -58.72
C SER A 317 -66.09 -12.92 -58.40
N HIS A 318 -65.82 -11.99 -57.48
CA HIS A 318 -66.73 -10.90 -57.14
C HIS A 318 -66.92 -9.94 -58.32
N ASP A 319 -65.86 -9.58 -59.03
CA ASP A 319 -65.91 -8.74 -60.22
C ASP A 319 -66.64 -9.45 -61.38
N ALA A 320 -66.45 -10.75 -61.53
CA ALA A 320 -67.21 -11.57 -62.47
C ALA A 320 -68.71 -11.58 -62.11
N LEU A 321 -69.06 -11.75 -60.83
CA LEU A 321 -70.43 -11.69 -60.33
C LEU A 321 -71.06 -10.29 -60.46
N LYS A 322 -70.27 -9.23 -60.28
CA LYS A 322 -70.71 -7.85 -60.50
C LYS A 322 -70.98 -7.61 -61.98
N LYS A 323 -70.10 -8.09 -62.87
CA LYS A 323 -70.28 -8.00 -64.31
C LYS A 323 -71.52 -8.77 -64.78
N THR A 324 -71.80 -9.96 -64.25
CA THR A 324 -73.03 -10.71 -64.58
C THR A 324 -74.27 -10.03 -64.01
N LYS A 325 -74.20 -9.44 -62.82
CA LYS A 325 -75.28 -8.63 -62.25
C LYS A 325 -75.58 -7.37 -63.06
N ASP A 326 -74.54 -6.67 -63.53
CA ASP A 326 -74.70 -5.47 -64.36
C ASP A 326 -75.22 -5.82 -65.76
N MET A 327 -74.78 -6.95 -66.34
CA MET A 327 -75.37 -7.49 -67.57
C MET A 327 -76.85 -7.88 -67.40
N LEU A 328 -77.23 -8.46 -66.26
CA LEU A 328 -78.63 -8.77 -65.94
C LEU A 328 -79.48 -7.51 -65.82
N LYS A 329 -78.97 -6.46 -65.15
CA LYS A 329 -79.65 -5.15 -65.08
C LYS A 329 -79.79 -4.49 -66.44
N GLN A 330 -78.78 -4.62 -67.30
CA GLN A 330 -78.82 -4.08 -68.65
C GLN A 330 -79.84 -4.84 -69.53
N ALA A 331 -79.96 -6.16 -69.36
CA ALA A 331 -81.00 -6.96 -70.00
C ALA A 331 -82.42 -6.64 -69.48
N GLU A 332 -82.56 -6.34 -68.19
CA GLU A 332 -83.83 -5.90 -67.58
C GLU A 332 -84.26 -4.53 -68.13
N HIS A 333 -83.32 -3.60 -68.29
CA HIS A 333 -83.60 -2.29 -68.91
C HIS A 333 -83.98 -2.40 -70.39
N LEU A 334 -83.31 -3.27 -71.14
CA LEU A 334 -83.63 -3.51 -72.55
C LEU A 334 -85.03 -4.15 -72.73
N THR A 335 -85.42 -5.07 -71.85
CA THR A 335 -86.77 -5.66 -71.89
C THR A 335 -87.85 -4.67 -71.45
N GLN A 336 -87.56 -3.75 -70.52
CA GLN A 336 -88.46 -2.63 -70.18
C GLN A 336 -88.61 -1.63 -71.33
N ASP A 337 -87.52 -1.26 -72.00
CA ASP A 337 -87.55 -0.35 -73.15
C ASP A 337 -88.30 -0.96 -74.34
N GLU A 338 -88.17 -2.26 -74.57
CA GLU A 338 -88.96 -2.98 -75.59
C GLU A 338 -90.45 -3.04 -75.23
N LEU A 339 -90.80 -3.24 -73.96
CA LEU A 339 -92.19 -3.20 -73.49
C LEU A 339 -92.80 -1.81 -73.67
N ALA A 340 -92.05 -0.74 -73.36
CA ALA A 340 -92.49 0.64 -73.55
C ALA A 340 -92.68 0.99 -75.04
N LYS A 341 -91.80 0.48 -75.93
CA LYS A 341 -91.97 0.62 -77.38
C LYS A 341 -93.23 -0.09 -77.89
N TRP A 342 -93.56 -1.27 -77.36
CA TRP A 342 -94.79 -1.98 -77.70
C TRP A 342 -96.06 -1.27 -77.20
N GLN A 343 -96.02 -0.67 -76.01
CA GLN A 343 -97.12 0.14 -75.47
C GLN A 343 -97.36 1.41 -76.31
N ASN A 344 -96.30 2.15 -76.66
CA ASN A 344 -96.45 3.34 -77.52
C ASN A 344 -96.95 2.95 -78.92
N LYS A 345 -96.48 1.84 -79.49
CA LYS A 345 -96.94 1.36 -80.79
C LYS A 345 -98.40 0.90 -80.80
N THR A 346 -98.93 0.40 -79.68
CA THR A 346 -100.36 0.07 -79.56
C THR A 346 -101.23 1.31 -79.38
N GLN A 347 -100.68 2.37 -78.77
CA GLN A 347 -101.35 3.67 -78.66
C GLN A 347 -101.41 4.40 -80.02
N ASP A 348 -100.30 4.43 -80.78
CA ASP A 348 -100.23 5.02 -82.12
C ASP A 348 -101.20 4.33 -83.12
N LEU A 349 -101.39 3.01 -82.98
CA LEU A 349 -102.33 2.24 -83.81
C LEU A 349 -103.80 2.51 -83.45
N ALA A 350 -104.09 2.89 -82.20
CA ALA A 350 -105.42 3.32 -81.78
C ALA A 350 -105.76 4.74 -82.29
N GLU A 351 -104.78 5.65 -82.26
CA GLU A 351 -104.96 7.02 -82.74
C GLU A 351 -105.12 7.09 -84.27
N THR A 352 -104.39 6.24 -85.02
CA THR A 352 -104.52 6.15 -86.48
C THR A 352 -105.85 5.54 -86.93
N THR A 353 -106.43 4.61 -86.17
CA THR A 353 -107.77 4.05 -86.47
C THR A 353 -108.90 5.02 -86.17
N GLU A 354 -108.72 5.96 -85.25
CA GLU A 354 -109.69 7.02 -84.96
C GLU A 354 -109.60 8.19 -85.96
N SER A 355 -108.41 8.51 -86.46
CA SER A 355 -108.21 9.48 -87.54
C SER A 355 -108.88 9.05 -88.85
N LEU A 356 -108.76 7.77 -89.23
CA LEU A 356 -109.37 7.23 -90.45
C LEU A 356 -110.90 7.13 -90.39
N ARG A 357 -111.52 7.15 -89.19
CA ARG A 357 -112.98 7.25 -89.04
C ARG A 357 -113.51 8.67 -89.23
N LYS A 358 -112.73 9.69 -88.87
CA LYS A 358 -113.11 11.11 -89.02
C LYS A 358 -113.00 11.58 -90.47
N GLU A 359 -112.01 11.07 -91.21
CA GLU A 359 -111.77 11.41 -92.62
C GLU A 359 -112.79 10.79 -93.59
N ASN A 360 -113.35 9.61 -93.26
CA ASN A 360 -114.43 8.98 -94.05
C ASN A 360 -115.78 9.73 -93.91
N HIS A 361 -116.01 10.43 -92.80
CA HIS A 361 -117.25 11.20 -92.59
C HIS A 361 -117.24 12.52 -93.39
N SER A 362 -116.09 13.20 -93.47
CA SER A 362 -115.94 14.47 -94.22
C SER A 362 -115.98 14.30 -95.74
N LEU A 363 -115.56 13.15 -96.27
CA LEU A 363 -115.58 12.89 -97.72
C LEU A 363 -116.99 12.60 -98.28
N THR A 364 -117.96 12.30 -97.41
CA THR A 364 -119.35 12.03 -97.83
C THR A 364 -120.18 13.32 -97.98
N GLU A 365 -119.87 14.38 -97.23
CA GLU A 365 -120.51 15.71 -97.34
C GLU A 365 -120.01 16.54 -98.54
N ILE A 366 -118.73 16.38 -98.93
CA ILE A 366 -118.12 17.17 -100.02
C ILE A 366 -118.57 16.70 -101.41
N LEU A 367 -119.05 15.46 -101.56
CA LEU A 367 -119.56 14.93 -102.83
C LEU A 367 -120.97 15.41 -103.20
N GLN A 368 -121.79 15.86 -102.24
CA GLN A 368 -123.13 16.41 -102.53
C GLN A 368 -123.13 17.89 -102.95
N ASP A 369 -122.09 18.65 -102.59
CA ASP A 369 -122.01 20.10 -102.85
C ASP A 369 -121.31 20.45 -104.19
N LYS A 370 -120.66 19.48 -104.84
CA LYS A 370 -119.94 19.67 -106.12
C LYS A 370 -120.75 19.38 -107.38
N GLU A 371 -121.91 18.72 -107.29
CA GLU A 371 -122.82 18.49 -108.43
C GLU A 371 -123.67 19.73 -108.81
N THR A 372 -123.87 20.68 -107.90
CA THR A 372 -124.67 21.90 -108.13
C THR A 372 -123.86 23.05 -108.72
N GLN A 373 -122.54 23.12 -108.48
CA GLN A 373 -121.65 24.19 -108.93
C GLN A 373 -121.20 24.06 -110.41
N LEU A 374 -121.31 22.88 -111.04
CA LEU A 374 -120.87 22.65 -112.42
C LEU A 374 -121.85 23.14 -113.51
N ARG A 375 -123.06 23.62 -113.16
CA ARG A 375 -124.03 24.18 -114.13
C ARG A 375 -123.92 25.70 -114.34
N GLN A 376 -123.25 26.43 -113.45
CA GLN A 376 -123.18 27.91 -113.51
C GLN A 376 -121.90 28.45 -114.19
N LEU A 377 -120.83 27.65 -114.28
CA LEU A 377 -119.54 28.05 -114.86
C LEU A 377 -119.47 28.02 -116.41
N HIS A 378 -120.52 27.57 -117.10
CA HIS A 378 -120.56 27.53 -118.58
C HIS A 378 -120.90 28.89 -119.22
N GLU A 379 -121.59 29.78 -118.49
CA GLU A 379 -122.04 31.09 -119.00
C GLU A 379 -120.95 32.19 -118.91
N GLU A 380 -120.00 32.07 -117.98
CA GLU A 380 -119.00 33.12 -117.69
C GLU A 380 -117.78 33.10 -118.63
N CYS A 381 -117.52 32.00 -119.33
CA CYS A 381 -116.40 31.86 -120.27
C CYS A 381 -116.52 32.72 -121.55
N ASN A 382 -117.69 33.27 -121.87
CA ASN A 382 -117.90 34.07 -123.08
C ASN A 382 -117.64 35.58 -122.91
N GLN A 383 -117.47 36.08 -121.69
CA GLN A 383 -117.22 37.52 -121.42
C GLN A 383 -115.72 37.87 -121.29
N LEU A 384 -114.85 36.90 -120.97
CA LEU A 384 -113.41 37.11 -120.78
C LEU A 384 -112.59 37.33 -122.07
N ARG A 385 -113.20 37.10 -123.25
CA ARG A 385 -112.50 37.23 -124.54
C ARG A 385 -112.35 38.69 -125.03
N ARG A 386 -112.96 39.68 -124.37
CA ARG A 386 -112.89 41.11 -124.74
C ARG A 386 -111.87 41.95 -123.94
N LEU A 387 -111.30 41.44 -122.85
CA LEU A 387 -110.35 42.17 -121.98
C LEU A 387 -108.86 41.94 -122.30
N LEU A 388 -108.55 41.09 -123.28
CA LEU A 388 -107.18 40.72 -123.65
C LEU A 388 -106.52 41.66 -124.66
N GLN A 389 -107.27 42.62 -125.22
CA GLN A 389 -106.76 43.54 -126.25
C GLN A 389 -106.21 44.85 -125.67
N ASP A 390 -106.61 45.25 -124.46
CA ASP A 390 -106.14 46.50 -123.81
C ASP A 390 -104.85 46.30 -122.98
N ARG A 391 -104.38 45.06 -122.77
CA ARG A 391 -103.22 44.75 -121.90
C ARG A 391 -101.86 44.88 -122.61
N MET A 392 -101.82 44.86 -123.95
CA MET A 392 -100.54 44.88 -124.69
C MET A 392 -99.92 46.27 -124.85
N GLU A 393 -100.67 47.37 -124.68
CA GLU A 393 -100.12 48.73 -124.78
C GLU A 393 -99.49 49.26 -123.46
N GLN A 394 -99.71 48.56 -122.34
CA GLN A 394 -99.18 48.92 -121.02
C GLN A 394 -97.76 48.37 -120.77
N GLU A 395 -97.40 47.23 -121.35
CA GLU A 395 -96.06 46.59 -121.21
C GLU A 395 -94.94 47.37 -121.92
N SER A 396 -95.26 48.20 -122.92
CA SER A 396 -94.29 49.04 -123.64
C SER A 396 -93.72 50.19 -122.78
N LYS A 397 -94.47 50.66 -121.78
CA LYS A 397 -94.05 51.77 -120.89
C LYS A 397 -93.33 51.31 -119.62
N GLU A 398 -93.50 50.06 -119.18
CA GLU A 398 -92.77 49.48 -118.04
C GLU A 398 -91.33 49.07 -118.40
N ASN A 399 -91.08 48.71 -119.66
CA ASN A 399 -89.75 48.27 -120.10
C ASN A 399 -88.69 49.40 -120.12
N GLN A 400 -89.12 50.67 -120.15
CA GLN A 400 -88.23 51.84 -120.14
C GLN A 400 -87.83 52.28 -118.71
N LYS A 401 -88.62 51.93 -117.67
CA LYS A 401 -88.29 52.16 -116.24
C LYS A 401 -87.38 51.07 -115.66
N SER A 402 -87.45 49.84 -116.18
CA SER A 402 -86.60 48.74 -115.72
C SER A 402 -85.11 48.96 -116.05
N ASN A 403 -84.81 49.68 -117.14
CA ASN A 403 -83.44 49.90 -117.60
C ASN A 403 -82.63 50.92 -116.76
N SER A 404 -83.29 51.86 -116.08
CA SER A 404 -82.63 52.79 -115.14
C SER A 404 -82.34 52.16 -113.78
N SER A 405 -83.18 51.21 -113.33
CA SER A 405 -82.99 50.47 -112.08
C SER A 405 -81.79 49.50 -112.15
N VAL A 406 -81.58 48.89 -113.31
CA VAL A 406 -80.43 48.00 -113.56
C VAL A 406 -79.08 48.75 -113.55
N GLN A 407 -79.05 50.04 -113.90
CA GLN A 407 -77.81 50.83 -113.79
C GLN A 407 -77.47 51.23 -112.36
N GLN A 408 -78.45 51.54 -111.51
CA GLN A 408 -78.21 51.77 -110.07
C GLN A 408 -77.71 50.52 -109.36
N LEU A 409 -78.32 49.36 -109.63
CA LEU A 409 -77.88 48.08 -109.04
C LEU A 409 -76.46 47.68 -109.46
N LYS A 410 -75.98 48.10 -110.63
CA LYS A 410 -74.58 47.87 -111.05
C LYS A 410 -73.59 48.74 -110.29
N GLN A 411 -73.98 49.95 -109.91
CA GLN A 411 -73.13 50.85 -109.12
C GLN A 411 -73.04 50.37 -107.66
N GLU A 412 -74.15 49.95 -107.07
CA GLU A 412 -74.19 49.36 -105.72
C GLU A 412 -73.40 48.04 -105.64
N ASN A 413 -73.41 47.22 -106.70
CA ASN A 413 -72.62 45.99 -106.72
C ASN A 413 -71.11 46.25 -106.72
N GLU A 414 -70.66 47.31 -107.40
CA GLU A 414 -69.23 47.64 -107.42
C GLU A 414 -68.79 48.25 -106.08
N GLU A 415 -69.64 49.03 -105.42
CA GLU A 415 -69.41 49.51 -104.05
C GLU A 415 -69.36 48.36 -103.03
N LEU A 416 -70.26 47.37 -103.15
CA LEU A 416 -70.25 46.16 -102.33
C LEU A 416 -68.98 45.33 -102.56
N LYS A 417 -68.48 45.27 -103.80
CA LYS A 417 -67.25 44.55 -104.13
C LYS A 417 -66.03 45.18 -103.47
N VAL A 418 -65.94 46.52 -103.49
CA VAL A 418 -64.89 47.26 -102.76
C VAL A 418 -65.00 47.03 -101.25
N ALA A 419 -66.21 47.04 -100.70
CA ALA A 419 -66.43 46.75 -99.28
C ALA A 419 -66.03 45.29 -98.90
N PHE A 420 -66.32 44.32 -99.76
CA PHE A 420 -65.92 42.92 -99.58
C PHE A 420 -64.40 42.76 -99.59
N ASP A 421 -63.70 43.43 -100.50
CA ASP A 421 -62.23 43.39 -100.56
C ASP A 421 -61.60 44.04 -99.31
N GLN A 422 -62.22 45.08 -98.75
CA GLN A 422 -61.80 45.67 -97.47
C GLN A 422 -62.03 44.72 -96.28
N VAL A 423 -63.19 44.06 -96.19
CA VAL A 423 -63.46 43.07 -95.13
C VAL A 423 -62.50 41.89 -95.25
N ARG A 424 -62.21 41.43 -96.47
CA ARG A 424 -61.25 40.35 -96.72
C ARG A 424 -59.85 40.72 -96.25
N LYS A 425 -59.41 41.95 -96.51
CA LYS A 425 -58.12 42.45 -96.02
C LYS A 425 -58.06 42.49 -94.49
N VAL A 426 -59.11 43.01 -93.83
CA VAL A 426 -59.20 43.05 -92.36
C VAL A 426 -59.20 41.64 -91.76
N PHE A 427 -59.88 40.70 -92.40
CA PHE A 427 -59.90 39.30 -91.98
C PHE A 427 -58.52 38.65 -92.09
N GLU A 428 -57.80 38.84 -93.19
CA GLU A 428 -56.46 38.28 -93.37
C GLU A 428 -55.45 38.91 -92.41
N ASP A 429 -55.55 40.22 -92.16
CA ASP A 429 -54.75 40.91 -91.13
C ASP A 429 -55.07 40.38 -89.72
N SER A 430 -56.34 40.09 -89.42
CA SER A 430 -56.75 39.49 -88.14
C SER A 430 -56.26 38.05 -87.99
N LYS A 431 -56.25 37.28 -89.08
CA LYS A 431 -55.75 35.90 -89.10
C LYS A 431 -54.25 35.86 -88.86
N GLN A 432 -53.47 36.71 -89.52
CA GLN A 432 -52.03 36.84 -89.28
C GLN A 432 -51.71 37.25 -87.83
N ARG A 433 -52.52 38.14 -87.24
CA ARG A 433 -52.42 38.49 -85.80
C ARG A 433 -52.72 37.30 -84.89
N ASN A 434 -53.73 36.50 -85.22
CA ASN A 434 -54.04 35.30 -84.43
C ASN A 434 -52.92 34.24 -84.54
N GLU A 435 -52.37 34.01 -85.73
CA GLU A 435 -51.25 33.08 -85.93
C GLU A 435 -49.98 33.52 -85.15
N THR A 436 -49.68 34.82 -85.16
CA THR A 436 -48.58 35.37 -84.34
C THR A 436 -48.86 35.25 -82.85
N MET A 437 -50.09 35.46 -82.41
CA MET A 437 -50.49 35.31 -81.01
C MET A 437 -50.44 33.84 -80.55
N GLU A 438 -50.85 32.89 -81.39
CA GLU A 438 -50.74 31.45 -81.12
C GLU A 438 -49.28 31.00 -81.00
N MET A 439 -48.38 31.48 -81.87
CA MET A 439 -46.95 31.19 -81.72
C MET A 439 -46.39 31.75 -80.41
N LEU A 440 -46.78 32.97 -80.04
CA LEU A 440 -46.36 33.61 -78.79
C LEU A 440 -46.86 32.86 -77.56
N LEU A 441 -48.12 32.40 -77.58
CA LEU A 441 -48.71 31.57 -76.53
C LEU A 441 -48.02 30.22 -76.43
N THR A 442 -47.75 29.57 -77.57
CA THR A 442 -47.06 28.28 -77.62
C THR A 442 -45.64 28.40 -77.06
N GLN A 443 -44.93 29.48 -77.38
CA GLN A 443 -43.61 29.76 -76.83
C GLN A 443 -43.67 30.02 -75.32
N LYS A 444 -44.63 30.84 -74.86
CA LYS A 444 -44.86 31.09 -73.44
C LYS A 444 -45.15 29.81 -72.66
N VAL A 445 -45.97 28.91 -73.21
CA VAL A 445 -46.27 27.60 -72.60
C VAL A 445 -45.00 26.76 -72.47
N LYS A 446 -44.17 26.69 -73.51
CA LYS A 446 -42.87 26.00 -73.44
C LYS A 446 -41.94 26.60 -72.39
N ASP A 447 -41.88 27.92 -72.29
CA ASP A 447 -41.07 28.61 -71.28
C ASP A 447 -41.58 28.31 -69.85
N TYR A 448 -42.91 28.23 -69.67
CA TYR A 448 -43.52 27.83 -68.39
C TYR A 448 -43.25 26.36 -68.04
N GLU A 449 -43.40 25.44 -68.98
CA GLU A 449 -43.10 24.01 -68.77
C GLU A 449 -41.61 23.81 -68.42
N GLN A 450 -40.71 24.52 -69.10
CA GLN A 450 -39.28 24.50 -68.81
C GLN A 450 -38.99 25.08 -67.42
N SER A 451 -39.65 26.17 -67.04
CA SER A 451 -39.52 26.75 -65.71
C SER A 451 -40.05 25.80 -64.63
N GLU A 452 -41.19 25.14 -64.85
CA GLU A 452 -41.78 24.18 -63.92
C GLU A 452 -40.86 22.96 -63.73
N LEU A 453 -40.29 22.44 -64.83
CA LEU A 453 -39.30 21.37 -64.78
C LEU A 453 -38.05 21.78 -63.97
N ASN A 454 -37.57 23.01 -64.15
CA ASN A 454 -36.44 23.53 -63.38
C ASN A 454 -36.76 23.66 -61.89
N TRP A 455 -37.97 24.12 -61.53
CA TRP A 455 -38.42 24.19 -60.15
C TRP A 455 -38.55 22.80 -59.51
N ARG A 456 -39.07 21.81 -60.24
CA ARG A 456 -39.13 20.41 -59.76
C ARG A 456 -37.74 19.84 -59.50
N LYS A 457 -36.79 20.04 -60.41
CA LYS A 457 -35.39 19.62 -60.21
C LYS A 457 -34.75 20.30 -59.00
N ALA A 458 -34.96 21.61 -58.83
CA ALA A 458 -34.45 22.35 -57.68
C ALA A 458 -35.06 21.83 -56.35
N LEU A 459 -36.35 21.49 -56.35
CA LEU A 459 -37.03 20.90 -55.20
C LEU A 459 -36.47 19.51 -54.87
N GLU A 460 -36.30 18.64 -55.88
CA GLU A 460 -35.70 17.31 -55.71
C GLU A 460 -34.25 17.40 -55.18
N GLU A 461 -33.44 18.33 -55.68
CA GLU A 461 -32.09 18.58 -55.15
C GLU A 461 -32.14 19.07 -53.70
N GLN A 462 -33.09 19.92 -53.35
CA GLN A 462 -33.27 20.41 -51.99
C GLN A 462 -33.73 19.30 -51.03
N GLU A 463 -34.65 18.43 -51.47
CA GLU A 463 -35.05 17.25 -50.73
C GLU A 463 -33.90 16.26 -50.56
N ALA A 464 -33.10 16.03 -51.60
CA ALA A 464 -31.92 15.17 -51.53
C ALA A 464 -30.89 15.72 -50.53
N LYS A 465 -30.65 17.04 -50.53
CA LYS A 465 -29.81 17.71 -49.52
C LYS A 465 -30.39 17.57 -48.12
N SER A 466 -31.70 17.74 -47.95
CA SER A 466 -32.37 17.58 -46.65
C SER A 466 -32.23 16.15 -46.14
N ARG A 467 -32.45 15.13 -46.98
CA ARG A 467 -32.26 13.71 -46.62
C ARG A 467 -30.82 13.40 -46.26
N SER A 468 -29.85 13.94 -47.01
CA SER A 468 -28.42 13.79 -46.71
C SER A 468 -28.05 14.40 -45.36
N LEU A 469 -28.52 15.62 -45.06
CA LEU A 469 -28.32 16.25 -43.75
C LEU A 469 -28.98 15.43 -42.63
N GLN A 470 -30.18 14.89 -42.87
CA GLN A 470 -30.88 14.06 -41.90
C GLN A 470 -30.11 12.77 -41.58
N GLN A 471 -29.53 12.13 -42.61
CA GLN A 471 -28.62 10.99 -42.43
C GLN A 471 -27.37 11.37 -41.64
N GLN A 472 -26.77 12.54 -41.92
CA GLN A 472 -25.61 13.02 -41.16
C GLN A 472 -25.97 13.27 -39.69
N PHE A 473 -27.13 13.85 -39.40
CA PHE A 473 -27.60 14.02 -38.03
C PHE A 473 -27.82 12.68 -37.32
N GLU A 474 -28.42 11.68 -37.97
CA GLU A 474 -28.59 10.35 -37.39
C GLU A 474 -27.23 9.70 -37.04
N VAL A 475 -26.24 9.83 -37.91
CA VAL A 475 -24.88 9.34 -37.64
C VAL A 475 -24.28 10.05 -36.44
N LEU A 476 -24.39 11.38 -36.36
CA LEU A 476 -23.89 12.16 -35.22
C LEU A 476 -24.62 11.80 -33.92
N TYR A 477 -25.93 11.54 -33.95
CA TYR A 477 -26.68 11.09 -32.77
C TYR A 477 -26.22 9.72 -32.28
N ARG A 478 -25.98 8.76 -33.19
CA ARG A 478 -25.43 7.45 -32.82
C ARG A 478 -24.04 7.57 -32.20
N GLN A 479 -23.17 8.40 -32.78
CA GLN A 479 -21.84 8.69 -32.22
C GLN A 479 -21.94 9.36 -30.83
N LEU A 480 -22.87 10.29 -30.65
CA LEU A 480 -23.10 10.94 -29.37
C LEU A 480 -23.57 9.93 -28.30
N ASP A 481 -24.46 9.00 -28.64
CA ASP A 481 -24.94 7.99 -27.71
C ASP A 481 -23.87 6.92 -27.41
N GLU A 482 -23.04 6.56 -28.38
CA GLU A 482 -21.86 5.72 -28.16
C GLU A 482 -20.86 6.39 -27.21
N LEU A 483 -20.56 7.67 -27.40
CA LEU A 483 -19.70 8.44 -26.50
C LEU A 483 -20.31 8.57 -25.10
N LYS A 484 -21.62 8.75 -24.96
CA LYS A 484 -22.28 8.73 -23.64
C LYS A 484 -22.15 7.38 -22.96
N SER A 485 -22.35 6.29 -23.70
CA SER A 485 -22.20 4.91 -23.19
C SER A 485 -20.76 4.66 -22.71
N GLN A 486 -19.76 5.03 -23.51
CA GLN A 486 -18.35 4.94 -23.13
C GLN A 486 -18.04 5.79 -21.89
N ASN A 487 -18.56 7.02 -21.81
CA ASN A 487 -18.35 7.89 -20.65
C ASN A 487 -18.99 7.32 -19.37
N GLN A 488 -20.15 6.67 -19.48
CA GLN A 488 -20.76 5.94 -18.37
C GLN A 488 -19.87 4.77 -17.91
N GLN A 489 -19.34 3.98 -18.86
CA GLN A 489 -18.41 2.89 -18.53
C GLN A 489 -17.15 3.41 -17.82
N TYR A 490 -16.59 4.54 -18.27
CA TYR A 490 -15.45 5.16 -17.59
C TYR A 490 -15.79 5.64 -16.17
N GLN A 491 -17.00 6.17 -15.95
CA GLN A 491 -17.46 6.53 -14.61
C GLN A 491 -17.59 5.31 -13.71
N ASP A 492 -18.20 4.22 -14.20
CA ASP A 492 -18.35 2.98 -13.43
C ASP A 492 -16.98 2.38 -13.08
N VAL A 493 -16.01 2.42 -14.01
CA VAL A 493 -14.62 2.00 -13.75
C VAL A 493 -13.96 2.90 -12.70
N GLN A 494 -14.17 4.21 -12.76
CA GLN A 494 -13.63 5.16 -11.79
C GLN A 494 -14.22 4.95 -10.38
N GLU A 495 -15.53 4.73 -10.28
CA GLU A 495 -16.21 4.42 -9.01
C GLU A 495 -15.72 3.09 -8.42
N ASN A 496 -15.56 2.07 -9.26
CA ASN A 496 -15.01 0.78 -8.85
C ASN A 496 -13.54 0.91 -8.37
N ALA A 497 -12.72 1.70 -9.06
CA ALA A 497 -11.35 1.97 -8.64
C ALA A 497 -11.30 2.70 -7.30
N ALA A 498 -12.16 3.71 -7.09
CA ALA A 498 -12.27 4.43 -5.82
C ALA A 498 -12.74 3.51 -4.67
N SER A 499 -13.68 2.60 -4.92
CA SER A 499 -14.10 1.61 -3.92
C SER A 499 -12.96 0.66 -3.55
N ARG A 500 -12.22 0.16 -4.54
CA ARG A 500 -11.04 -0.70 -4.31
C ARG A 500 -9.96 0.02 -3.52
N GLN A 501 -9.69 1.29 -3.83
CA GLN A 501 -8.73 2.10 -3.07
C GLN A 501 -9.15 2.22 -1.60
N LYS A 502 -10.44 2.50 -1.33
CA LYS A 502 -10.96 2.58 0.04
C LYS A 502 -10.82 1.25 0.80
N ASP A 503 -11.00 0.12 0.13
CA ASP A 503 -10.82 -1.19 0.77
C ASP A 503 -9.33 -1.54 0.99
N LEU A 504 -8.44 -1.12 0.08
CA LEU A 504 -7.00 -1.20 0.30
C LEU A 504 -6.55 -0.34 1.49
N GLU A 505 -7.06 0.88 1.64
CA GLU A 505 -6.78 1.76 2.78
C GLU A 505 -7.26 1.13 4.11
N LYS A 506 -8.45 0.52 4.13
CA LYS A 506 -8.93 -0.23 5.31
C LYS A 506 -8.02 -1.43 5.63
N ASN A 507 -7.59 -2.18 4.62
CA ASN A 507 -6.70 -3.32 4.81
C ASN A 507 -5.32 -2.88 5.31
N GLN A 508 -4.77 -1.78 4.78
CA GLN A 508 -3.53 -1.17 5.28
C GLN A 508 -3.66 -0.76 6.75
N TYR A 509 -4.75 -0.10 7.12
CA TYR A 509 -5.01 0.26 8.52
C TYR A 509 -5.10 -0.96 9.43
N ARG A 510 -5.79 -2.02 9.00
CA ARG A 510 -5.88 -3.28 9.75
C ARG A 510 -4.50 -3.93 9.92
N LEU A 511 -3.69 -3.99 8.86
CA LEU A 511 -2.35 -4.54 8.92
C LEU A 511 -1.43 -3.74 9.86
N LEU A 512 -1.51 -2.41 9.84
CA LEU A 512 -0.78 -1.56 10.78
C LEU A 512 -1.20 -1.85 12.23
N GLN A 513 -2.50 -2.01 12.49
CA GLN A 513 -3.00 -2.35 13.82
C GLN A 513 -2.53 -3.75 14.28
N GLU A 514 -2.51 -4.74 13.37
CA GLU A 514 -1.98 -6.07 13.65
C GLU A 514 -0.46 -6.01 13.92
N LEU A 515 0.28 -5.20 13.17
CA LEU A 515 1.73 -5.01 13.35
C LEU A 515 2.05 -4.33 14.69
N ASP A 516 1.30 -3.30 15.07
CA ASP A 516 1.41 -2.67 16.39
C ASP A 516 1.11 -3.66 17.53
N SER A 517 0.10 -4.51 17.37
CA SER A 517 -0.24 -5.54 18.37
C SER A 517 0.89 -6.56 18.53
N ARG A 518 1.51 -6.98 17.42
CA ARG A 518 2.66 -7.90 17.44
C ARG A 518 3.90 -7.25 18.04
N THR A 519 4.16 -5.98 17.72
CA THR A 519 5.28 -5.22 18.32
C THR A 519 5.14 -5.13 19.83
N ARG A 520 3.93 -4.89 20.35
CA ARG A 520 3.68 -4.91 21.81
C ARG A 520 3.93 -6.28 22.44
N LEU A 521 3.48 -7.35 21.79
CA LEU A 521 3.74 -8.72 22.27
C LEU A 521 5.25 -9.02 22.30
N VAL A 522 6.01 -8.62 21.29
CA VAL A 522 7.47 -8.79 21.28
C VAL A 522 8.11 -8.03 22.45
N GLN A 523 7.71 -6.78 22.70
CA GLN A 523 8.20 -6.00 23.85
C GLN A 523 7.85 -6.67 25.21
N GLU A 524 6.65 -7.24 25.33
CA GLU A 524 6.27 -8.02 26.52
C GLU A 524 7.15 -9.27 26.70
N TRP A 525 7.48 -9.96 25.61
CA TRP A 525 8.39 -11.11 25.66
C TRP A 525 9.83 -10.72 25.96
N GLU A 526 10.32 -9.59 25.43
CA GLU A 526 11.65 -9.05 25.74
C GLU A 526 11.75 -8.66 27.22
N THR A 527 10.74 -7.98 27.77
CA THR A 527 10.71 -7.61 29.19
C THR A 527 10.66 -8.85 30.09
N ARG A 528 9.85 -9.86 29.73
CA ARG A 528 9.88 -11.16 30.42
C ARG A 528 11.24 -11.83 30.31
N GLY A 529 11.86 -11.85 29.13
CA GLY A 529 13.19 -12.39 28.91
C GLY A 529 14.22 -11.78 29.86
N LYS A 530 14.26 -10.44 29.94
CA LYS A 530 15.13 -9.70 30.88
C LYS A 530 14.87 -10.04 32.34
N MET A 531 13.60 -10.24 32.74
CA MET A 531 13.28 -10.69 34.10
C MET A 531 13.81 -12.09 34.37
N TRP A 532 13.68 -13.02 33.43
CA TRP A 532 14.22 -14.38 33.55
C TRP A 532 15.75 -14.39 33.59
N GLU A 533 16.42 -13.59 32.75
CA GLU A 533 17.88 -13.42 32.77
C GLU A 533 18.36 -12.88 34.12
N THR A 534 17.68 -11.87 34.66
CA THR A 534 18.00 -11.32 36.00
C THR A 534 17.86 -12.40 37.07
N LYS A 535 16.75 -13.15 37.06
CA LYS A 535 16.51 -14.23 38.02
C LYS A 535 17.51 -15.38 37.88
N ALA A 536 17.89 -15.72 36.65
CA ALA A 536 18.91 -16.74 36.39
C ALA A 536 20.29 -16.28 36.90
N SER A 537 20.64 -15.00 36.69
CA SER A 537 21.86 -14.40 37.22
C SER A 537 21.88 -14.40 38.76
N GLU A 538 20.76 -14.04 39.42
CA GLU A 538 20.62 -14.12 40.88
C GLU A 538 20.78 -15.55 41.41
N LEU A 539 20.13 -16.53 40.78
CA LEU A 539 20.27 -17.94 41.14
C LEU A 539 21.70 -18.44 40.93
N HIS A 540 22.35 -18.04 39.84
CA HIS A 540 23.75 -18.40 39.57
C HIS A 540 24.68 -17.79 40.61
N ALA A 541 24.50 -16.52 40.98
CA ALA A 541 25.26 -15.87 42.04
C ALA A 541 25.02 -16.54 43.41
N ALA A 542 23.79 -16.94 43.72
CA ALA A 542 23.47 -17.69 44.94
C ALA A 542 24.15 -19.07 44.96
N TYR A 543 24.15 -19.78 43.82
CA TYR A 543 24.85 -21.06 43.68
C TYR A 543 26.36 -20.90 43.85
N GLN A 544 26.98 -19.91 43.22
CA GLN A 544 28.40 -19.62 43.40
C GLN A 544 28.74 -19.33 44.87
N LYS A 545 27.92 -18.54 45.58
CA LYS A 545 28.08 -18.31 47.03
C LYS A 545 28.04 -19.63 47.81
N GLN A 546 27.06 -20.49 47.54
CA GLN A 546 27.00 -21.81 48.18
C GLN A 546 28.24 -22.66 47.89
N GLN A 547 28.74 -22.63 46.66
CA GLN A 547 29.96 -23.33 46.28
C GLN A 547 31.18 -22.81 47.05
N THR A 548 31.33 -21.48 47.18
CA THR A 548 32.41 -20.90 47.99
C THR A 548 32.33 -21.29 49.47
N ILE A 549 31.12 -21.34 50.05
CA ILE A 549 30.91 -21.80 51.42
C ILE A 549 31.30 -23.27 51.55
N LEU A 550 30.90 -24.12 50.60
CA LEU A 550 31.26 -25.54 50.61
C LEU A 550 32.78 -25.72 50.52
N ASP A 551 33.47 -25.00 49.63
CA ASP A 551 34.93 -25.05 49.50
C ASP A 551 35.64 -24.61 50.79
N GLU A 552 35.14 -23.56 51.47
CA GLU A 552 35.65 -23.15 52.77
C GLU A 552 35.41 -24.21 53.85
N THR A 553 34.24 -24.85 53.87
CA THR A 553 33.97 -25.95 54.81
C THR A 553 34.85 -27.16 54.56
N PHE A 554 35.12 -27.52 53.30
CA PHE A 554 36.05 -28.59 52.96
C PHE A 554 37.47 -28.25 53.42
N LYS A 555 37.95 -27.01 53.20
CA LYS A 555 39.25 -26.56 53.73
C LYS A 555 39.32 -26.67 55.25
N MET A 556 38.26 -26.29 55.97
CA MET A 556 38.20 -26.43 57.43
C MET A 556 38.23 -27.91 57.87
N LEU A 557 37.52 -28.79 57.16
CA LEU A 557 37.55 -30.23 57.42
C LEU A 557 38.93 -30.83 57.16
N ASP A 558 39.63 -30.42 56.10
CA ASP A 558 40.99 -30.85 55.80
C ASP A 558 41.98 -30.42 56.89
N VAL A 559 41.87 -29.19 57.40
CA VAL A 559 42.67 -28.71 58.53
C VAL A 559 42.36 -29.55 59.78
N ARG A 560 41.08 -29.76 60.08
CA ARG A 560 40.68 -30.58 61.23
C ARG A 560 41.18 -32.02 61.12
N GLU A 561 41.17 -32.63 59.94
CA GLU A 561 41.71 -33.98 59.78
C GLU A 561 43.24 -33.99 59.93
N LYS A 562 43.95 -32.96 59.45
CA LYS A 562 45.38 -32.82 59.75
C LYS A 562 45.64 -32.75 61.26
N ASP A 563 44.87 -31.94 61.99
CA ASP A 563 44.98 -31.86 63.46
C ASP A 563 44.67 -33.21 64.13
N LEU A 564 43.61 -33.91 63.68
CA LEU A 564 43.29 -35.24 64.19
C LEU A 564 44.39 -36.26 63.88
N THR A 565 44.99 -36.24 62.70
CA THR A 565 46.13 -37.11 62.38
C THR A 565 47.35 -36.78 63.24
N GLU A 566 47.61 -35.51 63.53
CA GLU A 566 48.69 -35.11 64.45
C GLU A 566 48.41 -35.59 65.88
N MET A 567 47.17 -35.45 66.35
CA MET A 567 46.75 -35.95 67.67
C MET A 567 46.83 -37.48 67.73
N ARG A 568 46.44 -38.20 66.68
CA ARG A 568 46.62 -39.66 66.56
C ARG A 568 48.11 -40.03 66.65
N ARG A 569 49.01 -39.30 65.96
CA ARG A 569 50.47 -39.51 66.08
C ARG A 569 50.98 -39.24 67.49
N LYS A 570 50.50 -38.18 68.15
CA LYS A 570 50.86 -37.87 69.56
C LYS A 570 50.41 -38.97 70.51
N ILE A 571 49.18 -39.48 70.33
CA ILE A 571 48.66 -40.61 71.10
C ILE A 571 49.54 -41.84 70.88
N GLN A 572 49.87 -42.16 69.63
CA GLN A 572 50.75 -43.30 69.31
C GLN A 572 52.14 -43.14 69.97
N ALA A 573 52.75 -41.96 69.89
CA ALA A 573 54.03 -41.69 70.54
C ALA A 573 53.95 -41.79 72.08
N LEU A 574 52.84 -41.35 72.68
CA LEU A 574 52.59 -41.51 74.11
C LEU A 574 52.37 -42.99 74.48
N GLN A 575 51.67 -43.77 73.65
CA GLN A 575 51.51 -45.21 73.82
C GLN A 575 52.85 -45.93 73.74
N GLU A 576 53.69 -45.64 72.74
CA GLU A 576 55.05 -46.19 72.63
C GLU A 576 55.92 -45.83 73.84
N ARG A 577 55.81 -44.59 74.35
CA ARG A 577 56.52 -44.17 75.57
C ARG A 577 55.99 -44.88 76.83
N LEU A 578 54.68 -45.09 76.92
CA LEU A 578 54.05 -45.83 78.01
C LEU A 578 54.47 -47.30 77.97
N GLU A 579 54.44 -47.95 76.81
CA GLU A 579 54.91 -49.33 76.58
C GLU A 579 56.41 -49.46 76.90
N GLY A 580 57.22 -48.48 76.51
CA GLY A 580 58.62 -48.40 76.91
C GLY A 580 58.78 -48.30 78.44
N SER A 581 58.00 -47.45 79.10
CA SER A 581 58.03 -47.26 80.55
C SER A 581 57.50 -48.47 81.32
N THR A 582 56.45 -49.15 80.84
CA THR A 582 55.91 -50.37 81.46
C THR A 582 56.86 -51.54 81.23
N GLY A 583 57.49 -51.63 80.06
CA GLY A 583 58.58 -52.57 79.78
C GLY A 583 59.77 -52.35 80.71
N LEU A 584 60.17 -51.10 80.96
CA LEU A 584 61.20 -50.77 81.95
C LEU A 584 60.76 -51.13 83.38
N ALA A 585 59.54 -50.80 83.79
CA ALA A 585 59.02 -51.14 85.10
C ALA A 585 58.93 -52.66 85.32
N GLN A 586 58.54 -53.44 84.30
CA GLN A 586 58.56 -54.90 84.34
C GLN A 586 59.98 -55.44 84.44
N ARG A 587 60.94 -54.88 83.70
CA ARG A 587 62.36 -55.23 83.84
C ARG A 587 62.88 -54.91 85.25
N GLU A 588 62.56 -53.75 85.81
CA GLU A 588 62.93 -53.37 87.17
C GLU A 588 62.31 -54.31 88.21
N PHE A 589 61.03 -54.69 88.04
CA PHE A 589 60.36 -55.67 88.90
C PHE A 589 61.06 -57.04 88.83
N LEU A 590 61.34 -57.53 87.61
CA LEU A 590 62.07 -58.78 87.42
C LEU A 590 63.47 -58.72 88.02
N VAL A 591 64.19 -57.61 87.84
CA VAL A 591 65.52 -57.40 88.44
C VAL A 591 65.41 -57.45 89.96
N ARG A 592 64.50 -56.70 90.60
CA ARG A 592 64.30 -56.74 92.06
C ARG A 592 63.97 -58.15 92.55
N HIS A 593 63.06 -58.84 91.87
CA HIS A 593 62.69 -60.21 92.22
C HIS A 593 63.85 -61.21 92.05
N LEU A 594 64.69 -61.03 91.03
CA LEU A 594 65.93 -61.80 90.86
C LEU A 594 66.94 -61.47 91.96
N THR A 595 67.09 -60.21 92.35
CA THR A 595 67.95 -59.80 93.47
C THR A 595 67.48 -60.39 94.80
N ASP A 596 66.17 -60.43 95.05
CA ASP A 596 65.60 -61.07 96.24
C ASP A 596 65.83 -62.58 96.24
N LYS A 597 65.69 -63.24 95.08
CA LYS A 597 66.04 -64.67 94.93
C LYS A 597 67.52 -64.91 95.16
N GLU A 598 68.40 -64.05 94.64
CA GLU A 598 69.84 -64.12 94.88
C GLU A 598 70.15 -63.97 96.39
N LYS A 599 69.49 -63.04 97.08
CA LYS A 599 69.63 -62.87 98.53
C LYS A 599 69.15 -64.11 99.30
N ASN A 600 68.03 -64.70 98.92
CA ASN A 600 67.52 -65.93 99.52
C ASN A 600 68.46 -67.12 99.26
N LEU A 601 69.02 -67.22 98.06
CA LEU A 601 70.04 -68.23 97.74
C LEU A 601 71.30 -68.02 98.59
N LYS A 602 71.79 -66.79 98.76
CA LYS A 602 72.91 -66.49 99.66
C LYS A 602 72.61 -66.89 101.11
N GLN A 603 71.39 -66.66 101.60
CA GLN A 603 70.98 -67.12 102.94
C GLN A 603 70.92 -68.65 103.04
N LEU A 604 70.41 -69.33 102.01
CA LEU A 604 70.38 -70.80 101.96
C LEU A 604 71.79 -71.38 101.95
N VAL A 605 72.69 -70.82 101.14
CA VAL A 605 74.12 -71.19 101.12
C VAL A 605 74.74 -70.96 102.50
N GLY A 606 74.50 -69.81 103.14
CA GLY A 606 75.00 -69.57 104.51
C GLY A 606 74.43 -70.54 105.56
N ARG A 607 73.18 -70.99 105.42
CA ARG A 607 72.62 -72.06 106.27
C ARG A 607 73.25 -73.41 106.00
N GLN A 608 73.52 -73.73 104.72
CA GLN A 608 74.20 -74.95 104.33
C GLN A 608 75.63 -74.97 104.90
N GLU A 609 76.39 -73.88 104.75
CA GLU A 609 77.73 -73.73 105.32
C GLU A 609 77.71 -73.94 106.84
N LYS A 610 76.68 -73.42 107.53
CA LYS A 610 76.48 -73.63 108.97
C LYS A 610 76.22 -75.10 109.30
N ILE A 611 75.32 -75.77 108.57
CA ILE A 611 75.05 -77.21 108.76
C ILE A 611 76.31 -78.03 108.48
N GLU A 612 77.08 -77.70 107.45
CA GLU A 612 78.35 -78.36 107.14
C GLU A 612 79.42 -78.13 108.23
N SER A 613 79.40 -76.98 108.91
CA SER A 613 80.23 -76.78 110.11
C SER A 613 79.75 -77.63 111.29
N GLU A 614 78.44 -77.69 111.56
CA GLU A 614 77.87 -78.52 112.62
C GLU A 614 78.12 -80.02 112.38
N ILE A 615 78.08 -80.47 111.12
CA ILE A 615 78.43 -81.84 110.74
C ILE A 615 79.90 -82.10 111.03
N ARG A 616 80.81 -81.19 110.63
CA ARG A 616 82.24 -81.33 110.93
C ARG A 616 82.52 -81.38 112.43
N ASP A 617 81.83 -80.56 113.21
CA ASP A 617 81.95 -80.56 114.68
C ASP A 617 81.44 -81.89 115.26
N ARG A 618 80.28 -82.39 114.81
CA ARG A 618 79.77 -83.71 115.22
C ARG A 618 80.65 -84.87 114.76
N GLU A 619 81.27 -84.78 113.59
CA GLU A 619 82.24 -85.77 113.13
C GLU A 619 83.52 -85.74 113.98
N ALA A 620 83.94 -84.56 114.47
CA ALA A 620 85.03 -84.43 115.41
C ALA A 620 84.65 -85.00 116.79
N GLU A 621 83.43 -84.74 117.26
CA GLU A 621 82.87 -85.30 118.49
C GLU A 621 82.77 -86.83 118.41
N MET A 622 82.23 -87.39 117.31
CA MET A 622 82.19 -88.84 117.08
C MET A 622 83.59 -89.45 117.02
N ARG A 623 84.58 -88.76 116.42
CA ARG A 623 85.97 -89.20 116.47
C ARG A 623 86.52 -89.21 117.90
N GLY A 624 86.13 -88.23 118.73
CA GLY A 624 86.41 -88.21 120.16
C GLY A 624 85.79 -89.41 120.89
N ILE A 625 84.49 -89.64 120.70
CA ILE A 625 83.76 -90.78 121.31
C ILE A 625 84.37 -92.11 120.88
N LEU A 626 84.71 -92.27 119.59
CA LEU A 626 85.37 -93.49 119.11
C LEU A 626 86.76 -93.68 119.74
N SER A 627 87.53 -92.60 119.91
CA SER A 627 88.81 -92.65 120.64
C SER A 627 88.64 -93.00 122.12
N GLU A 628 87.58 -92.49 122.77
CA GLU A 628 87.24 -92.86 124.16
C GLU A 628 86.80 -94.32 124.23
N GLN A 629 86.02 -94.79 123.25
CA GLN A 629 85.56 -96.17 123.16
C GLN A 629 86.73 -97.14 122.95
N GLU A 630 87.71 -96.79 122.11
CA GLU A 630 88.99 -97.53 122.01
C GLU A 630 89.76 -97.55 123.33
N GLY A 631 89.68 -96.48 124.12
CA GLY A 631 90.24 -96.41 125.49
C GLY A 631 89.55 -97.39 126.44
N VAL A 632 88.21 -97.38 126.47
CA VAL A 632 87.39 -98.29 127.29
C VAL A 632 87.60 -99.74 126.86
N GLU A 633 87.74 -100.02 125.56
CA GLU A 633 88.01 -101.39 125.09
C GLU A 633 89.37 -101.89 125.57
N LYS A 634 90.40 -101.04 125.63
CA LYS A 634 91.68 -101.38 126.27
C LYS A 634 91.52 -101.68 127.76
N GLU A 635 90.78 -100.86 128.49
CA GLU A 635 90.49 -101.08 129.93
C GLU A 635 89.69 -102.38 130.17
N ILE A 636 88.73 -102.71 129.29
CA ILE A 636 87.98 -103.98 129.35
C ILE A 636 88.90 -105.17 129.08
N ILE A 637 89.86 -105.04 128.15
CA ILE A 637 90.84 -106.09 127.89
C ILE A 637 91.74 -106.30 129.12
N GLU A 638 92.17 -105.24 129.81
CA GLU A 638 92.91 -105.34 131.08
C GLU A 638 92.06 -105.97 132.20
N CYS A 639 90.79 -105.56 132.34
CA CYS A 639 89.86 -106.16 133.30
C CYS A 639 89.59 -107.65 133.02
N LYS A 640 89.52 -108.06 131.74
CA LYS A 640 89.38 -109.47 131.33
C LYS A 640 90.64 -110.30 131.57
N GLN A 641 91.82 -109.69 131.70
CA GLN A 641 93.03 -110.41 132.12
C GLN A 641 93.08 -110.62 133.64
N VAL A 642 92.47 -109.73 134.43
CA VAL A 642 92.39 -109.85 135.91
C VAL A 642 91.33 -110.86 136.37
N LEU A 643 90.21 -111.01 135.65
CA LEU A 643 89.12 -111.91 136.05
C LEU A 643 89.35 -113.41 135.76
N ARG A 644 90.50 -113.82 135.22
CA ARG A 644 90.82 -115.23 134.89
C ARG A 644 91.14 -116.12 136.11
N ARG A 645 90.83 -115.69 137.35
CA ARG A 645 91.27 -116.33 138.62
C ARG A 645 90.17 -116.72 139.63
N LEU A 646 88.88 -116.71 139.30
CA LEU A 646 87.83 -117.18 140.22
C LEU A 646 86.75 -118.05 139.52
N PRO A 647 86.30 -119.15 140.15
CA PRO A 647 85.51 -120.19 139.50
C PRO A 647 84.00 -119.92 139.48
N GLU A 648 83.45 -120.07 138.27
CA GLU A 648 82.25 -120.79 137.84
C GLU A 648 81.14 -121.14 138.85
N HIS A 649 79.91 -120.72 138.52
CA HIS A 649 78.81 -121.67 138.30
C HIS A 649 77.73 -121.07 137.37
N ASP A 650 77.55 -121.74 136.22
CA ASP A 650 76.29 -122.18 135.57
C ASP A 650 75.07 -121.23 135.45
N LYS A 651 74.24 -121.23 134.40
CA LYS A 651 74.16 -121.80 133.03
C LYS A 651 72.82 -121.27 132.43
N PRO A 652 72.58 -121.42 131.12
CA PRO A 652 71.65 -120.63 130.31
C PRO A 652 70.27 -121.30 130.11
N LEU A 653 69.34 -120.60 129.44
CA LEU A 653 68.71 -121.10 128.21
C LEU A 653 67.91 -119.99 127.49
N ASN A 654 68.20 -119.86 126.20
CA ASN A 654 67.45 -119.24 125.09
C ASN A 654 66.01 -119.82 124.99
N PRO A 655 65.02 -119.33 124.19
CA PRO A 655 65.20 -118.83 122.81
C PRO A 655 64.25 -117.73 122.25
N GLN A 656 64.64 -117.22 121.07
CA GLN A 656 63.82 -116.74 119.91
C GLN A 656 63.09 -115.38 119.99
N LEU A 657 63.54 -114.37 119.22
CA LEU A 657 63.10 -113.98 117.85
C LEU A 657 61.68 -113.36 117.85
N THR A 658 61.51 -112.04 117.66
CA THR A 658 61.40 -111.39 116.33
C THR A 658 61.19 -109.86 116.48
N PRO A 659 61.31 -109.08 115.38
CA PRO A 659 61.79 -107.71 115.38
C PRO A 659 60.65 -106.69 115.48
N ASP A 660 60.92 -105.61 116.20
CA ASP A 660 60.09 -104.41 116.12
C ASP A 660 60.91 -103.20 116.57
N LYS A 661 60.86 -102.12 115.77
CA LYS A 661 60.76 -100.71 116.21
C LYS A 661 60.83 -99.79 114.98
N LEU A 662 59.74 -99.17 114.52
CA LEU A 662 58.96 -98.07 115.13
C LEU A 662 59.84 -96.88 115.56
N LYS A 663 59.82 -95.79 114.78
CA LYS A 663 59.04 -94.57 115.08
C LYS A 663 59.44 -93.37 114.20
N ARG A 664 58.38 -92.61 113.83
CA ARG A 664 58.28 -91.18 113.48
C ARG A 664 58.59 -90.76 112.05
#